data_AF-A0A1G1GVI8-F1
#
_entry.id   AF-A0A1G1GVI8-F1
#
_cell.length_a   1.000
_cell.length_b   1.000
_cell.length_c   1.000
_cell.angle_alpha   90.00
_cell.angle_beta   90.00
_cell.angle_gamma   90.00
#
_symmetry.space_group_name_H-M   'P 1'
#
loop_
_entity.id
_entity.type
_entity.pdbx_description
1 polymer ?
#
loop_
_entity_poly.entity_id
_entity_poly.type
_entity_poly.pdbx_seq_one_letter_code
_entity_poly.pdbx_strand_id
1 'polypeptide(L)'
;MIERSQVPLPPRDTSTHLSALFIAFLLIGINGCSSRPAIQYSGEKVLHGSLSGQPIDHVVVFAIDGLEQETLVKYLMQTPSRRSGGLHDLLGVRVDAQGLQLTKGIAVQQSTTVFPSYTYPAWTSMFTGLFPGAHGIAGNSVFFRDRAVARYYTEYHLDAVKVQLQKDFLSDDINDQVNTIYEYIGQHGGQSMVVHHMLSRGSGPGAISPDLDTLMSYKRNQSNAVDENALWDAVQSLKNFNGAATEGAELRLPSLMTIYFAGLDHAEHLSPDNPEKARLEYLEHLDGLIAKLIAGDPAIVRNHHATLASDVKPADSIQWRGLRDEPVMQRTVFVLVSDHGHTPIIWDKALGVEDLKSAFDELSVTSGKAYHLEAPILFAETFLSGVLSLFGFISHGVVSPDSNIVATLNGGALGLHVKPEKGAWKDNPDYRRDIVPILEHLLLTLHKNEQGPEAVLYKRDSRYVYIPYHYDGDAIQLLPEVSIDQSPLNHARYPMAARRLNGLASRMPTDPMSAPDILLLADRSKQLTYLNKQDWRVLEKLDVATHRHFHSDHGHLNASDSLVPMIFVRGGHQGTEALASICEASLVDVTPTILDILGLLPSFDAALQNRPDEVKGHSLKQAIERIVTNASPAGRENICASHIDAPLP
;
A
#
# COMPACT_ATOMS: atom_id res chain seq x y z
N MET A 1 -10.78 -45.30 5.14
CA MET A 1 -9.57 -46.07 4.77
C MET A 1 -9.34 -45.85 3.30
N ILE A 2 -8.44 -44.95 2.92
CA ILE A 2 -8.07 -44.69 1.53
C ILE A 2 -6.56 -44.96 1.44
N GLU A 3 -6.17 -45.98 0.67
CA GLU A 3 -4.78 -46.35 0.40
C GLU A 3 -4.10 -45.25 -0.43
N ARG A 4 -3.03 -44.66 0.13
CA ARG A 4 -2.14 -43.76 -0.60
C ARG A 4 -1.22 -44.59 -1.50
N SER A 5 -1.46 -44.53 -2.81
CA SER A 5 -0.51 -45.03 -3.81
C SER A 5 0.70 -44.09 -3.88
N GLN A 6 1.89 -44.59 -3.53
CA GLN A 6 3.15 -43.89 -3.75
C GLN A 6 3.67 -44.21 -5.14
N VAL A 7 3.67 -43.22 -6.03
CA VAL A 7 4.39 -43.28 -7.31
C VAL A 7 5.78 -42.66 -7.09
N PRO A 8 6.89 -43.33 -7.45
CA PRO A 8 8.23 -42.77 -7.30
C PRO A 8 8.47 -41.70 -8.37
N LEU A 9 8.89 -40.51 -7.92
CA LEU A 9 9.33 -39.42 -8.80
C LEU A 9 10.69 -39.76 -9.43
N PRO A 10 10.94 -39.36 -10.69
CA PRO A 10 12.22 -39.59 -11.36
C PRO A 10 13.35 -38.77 -10.69
N PRO A 11 14.61 -39.26 -10.74
CA PRO A 11 15.75 -38.57 -10.15
C PRO A 11 15.97 -37.22 -10.84
N ARG A 12 16.01 -36.14 -10.06
CA ARG A 12 16.34 -34.79 -10.54
C ARG A 12 17.82 -34.74 -10.93
N ASP A 13 18.08 -34.31 -12.16
CA ASP A 13 19.43 -34.08 -12.69
C ASP A 13 20.06 -32.87 -11.97
N THR A 14 21.09 -33.11 -11.16
CA THR A 14 21.74 -32.09 -10.33
C THR A 14 22.76 -31.25 -11.09
N SER A 15 23.13 -31.65 -12.31
CA SER A 15 24.20 -31.02 -13.09
C SER A 15 23.82 -29.67 -13.72
N THR A 16 22.55 -29.50 -14.11
CA THR A 16 22.00 -28.26 -14.66
C THR A 16 21.86 -27.17 -13.60
N HIS A 17 21.58 -27.54 -12.34
CA HIS A 17 21.45 -26.58 -11.24
C HIS A 17 22.78 -25.97 -10.81
N LEU A 18 23.88 -26.73 -10.81
CA LEU A 18 25.21 -26.25 -10.44
C LEU A 18 25.77 -25.22 -11.44
N SER A 19 25.50 -25.43 -12.73
CA SER A 19 25.98 -24.55 -13.80
C SER A 19 25.27 -23.18 -13.80
N ALA A 20 23.95 -23.17 -13.53
CA ALA A 20 23.18 -21.94 -13.37
C ALA A 20 23.58 -21.15 -12.10
N LEU A 21 23.89 -21.86 -11.00
CA LEU A 21 24.41 -21.24 -9.78
C LEU A 21 25.74 -20.52 -10.03
N PHE A 22 26.66 -21.16 -10.76
CA PHE A 22 27.99 -20.61 -11.02
C PHE A 22 27.94 -19.35 -11.90
N ILE A 23 27.02 -19.29 -12.87
CA ILE A 23 26.81 -18.11 -13.73
C ILE A 23 26.16 -16.96 -12.92
N ALA A 24 25.20 -17.25 -12.05
CA ALA A 24 24.62 -16.26 -11.15
C ALA A 24 25.67 -15.68 -10.19
N PHE A 25 26.51 -16.53 -9.59
CA PHE A 25 27.60 -16.07 -8.71
C PHE A 25 28.68 -15.26 -9.45
N LEU A 26 29.04 -15.62 -10.69
CA LEU A 26 30.00 -14.84 -11.48
C LEU A 26 29.44 -13.46 -11.85
N LEU A 27 28.15 -13.36 -12.17
CA LEU A 27 27.50 -12.08 -12.50
C LEU A 27 27.27 -11.20 -11.26
N ILE A 28 27.04 -11.80 -10.09
CA ILE A 28 26.87 -11.08 -8.81
C ILE A 28 28.23 -10.58 -8.29
N GLY A 29 29.30 -11.37 -8.41
CA GLY A 29 30.65 -11.00 -7.95
C GLY A 29 31.27 -9.81 -8.69
N ILE A 30 30.79 -9.48 -9.89
CA ILE A 30 31.31 -8.35 -10.70
C ILE A 30 30.57 -7.03 -10.36
N ASN A 31 29.40 -7.07 -9.72
CA ASN A 31 28.59 -5.88 -9.40
C ASN A 31 28.74 -5.35 -7.96
N GLY A 32 29.44 -6.07 -7.08
CA GLY A 32 29.60 -5.74 -5.65
C GLY A 32 30.37 -4.45 -5.33
N CYS A 33 30.93 -3.76 -6.33
CA CYS A 33 31.54 -2.44 -6.19
C CYS A 33 31.12 -1.49 -7.33
N SER A 34 29.90 -1.64 -7.86
CA SER A 34 29.38 -0.67 -8.81
C SER A 34 29.03 0.62 -8.07
N SER A 35 29.92 1.61 -8.16
CA SER A 35 29.57 2.99 -7.84
C SER A 35 28.37 3.36 -8.70
N ARG A 36 27.19 3.53 -8.08
CA ARG A 36 26.02 4.05 -8.79
C ARG A 36 26.46 5.37 -9.45
N PRO A 37 26.31 5.53 -10.78
CA PRO A 37 26.72 6.76 -11.44
C PRO A 37 26.01 7.93 -10.75
N ALA A 38 26.77 8.97 -10.40
CA ALA A 38 26.20 10.14 -9.76
C ALA A 38 25.09 10.71 -10.65
N ILE A 39 23.86 10.70 -10.15
CA ILE A 39 22.72 11.31 -10.84
C ILE A 39 23.01 12.80 -10.94
N GLN A 40 23.21 13.29 -12.16
CA GLN A 40 23.46 14.70 -12.40
C GLN A 40 22.12 15.44 -12.42
N TYR A 41 21.73 15.99 -11.28
CA TYR A 41 20.54 16.84 -11.18
C TYR A 41 20.80 18.17 -11.90
N SER A 42 19.94 18.52 -12.86
CA SER A 42 19.96 19.85 -13.49
C SER A 42 19.58 20.89 -12.44
N GLY A 43 20.53 21.73 -12.02
CA GLY A 43 20.41 22.55 -10.81
C GLY A 43 19.46 23.76 -10.85
N GLU A 44 18.47 23.84 -11.73
CA GLU A 44 17.83 25.13 -12.05
C GLU A 44 16.31 25.24 -11.85
N LYS A 45 15.54 24.18 -11.56
CA LYS A 45 14.08 24.34 -11.44
C LYS A 45 13.48 23.60 -10.24
N VAL A 46 13.09 24.38 -9.25
CA VAL A 46 12.19 24.00 -8.16
C VAL A 46 10.86 24.70 -8.42
N LEU A 47 9.75 23.98 -8.23
CA LEU A 47 8.42 24.58 -8.31
C LEU A 47 8.22 25.59 -7.18
N HIS A 48 7.48 26.65 -7.46
CA HIS A 48 7.19 27.71 -6.50
C HIS A 48 5.69 27.74 -6.22
N GLY A 49 5.31 27.29 -5.04
CA GLY A 49 3.96 27.29 -4.52
C GLY A 49 3.82 28.18 -3.29
N SER A 50 2.70 28.04 -2.60
CA SER A 50 2.47 28.78 -1.36
C SER A 50 1.48 28.09 -0.44
N LEU A 51 1.62 28.32 0.86
CA LEU A 51 0.66 27.95 1.89
C LEU A 51 0.51 29.10 2.89
N SER A 52 -0.71 29.62 3.04
CA SER A 52 -1.01 30.77 3.91
C SER A 52 -0.16 32.01 3.58
N GLY A 53 0.07 32.25 2.29
CA GLY A 53 0.91 33.35 1.78
C GLY A 53 2.41 33.19 1.99
N GLN A 54 2.88 32.07 2.56
CA GLN A 54 4.30 31.74 2.68
C GLN A 54 4.75 30.91 1.48
N PRO A 55 5.95 31.15 0.92
CA PRO A 55 6.46 30.37 -0.20
C PRO A 55 6.73 28.93 0.21
N ILE A 56 6.27 27.98 -0.60
CA ILE A 56 6.55 26.55 -0.45
C ILE A 56 7.15 26.04 -1.74
N ASP A 57 8.29 25.37 -1.63
CA ASP A 57 9.06 24.92 -2.78
C ASP A 57 9.28 23.41 -2.77
N HIS A 58 9.13 22.82 -1.59
CA HIS A 58 9.46 21.43 -1.31
C HIS A 58 8.33 20.77 -0.54
N VAL A 59 8.06 19.51 -0.88
CA VAL A 59 7.23 18.62 -0.09
C VAL A 59 8.02 17.36 0.21
N VAL A 60 8.03 16.94 1.48
CA VAL A 60 8.65 15.68 1.92
C VAL A 60 7.54 14.77 2.44
N VAL A 61 7.36 13.62 1.80
CA VAL A 61 6.38 12.61 2.19
C VAL A 61 7.09 11.51 2.97
N PHE A 62 6.68 11.32 4.23
CA PHE A 62 6.96 10.12 5.01
C PHE A 62 5.82 9.13 4.77
N ALA A 63 6.05 8.20 3.84
CA ALA A 63 5.12 7.11 3.53
C ALA A 63 5.45 5.93 4.45
N ILE A 64 4.66 5.73 5.50
CA ILE A 64 4.86 4.63 6.45
C ILE A 64 3.87 3.53 6.12
N ASP A 65 4.36 2.36 5.73
CA ASP A 65 3.51 1.21 5.42
C ASP A 65 2.86 0.65 6.68
N GLY A 66 1.55 0.38 6.62
CA GLY A 66 0.87 -0.36 7.67
C GLY A 66 0.68 0.39 9.00
N LEU A 67 0.76 1.72 9.00
CA LEU A 67 0.57 2.52 10.20
C LEU A 67 -0.92 2.84 10.39
N GLU A 68 -1.58 2.09 11.26
CA GLU A 68 -2.93 2.40 11.73
C GLU A 68 -2.98 3.74 12.50
N GLN A 69 -4.02 4.54 12.27
CA GLN A 69 -4.20 5.84 12.92
C GLN A 69 -4.22 5.74 14.46
N GLU A 70 -4.94 4.75 15.01
CA GLU A 70 -5.02 4.53 16.45
C GLU A 70 -3.64 4.22 17.06
N THR A 71 -2.84 3.41 16.36
CA THR A 71 -1.48 3.06 16.77
C THR A 71 -0.59 4.31 16.85
N LEU A 72 -0.68 5.22 15.86
CA LEU A 72 0.04 6.50 15.94
C LEU A 72 -0.44 7.36 17.12
N VAL A 73 -1.76 7.50 17.32
CA VAL A 73 -2.31 8.30 18.43
C VAL A 73 -1.82 7.75 19.77
N LYS A 74 -1.86 6.44 19.97
CA LYS A 74 -1.33 5.78 21.18
C LYS A 74 0.16 6.06 21.38
N TYR A 75 0.97 5.97 20.33
CA TYR A 75 2.39 6.31 20.39
C TYR A 75 2.61 7.77 20.80
N LEU A 76 1.89 8.72 20.21
CA LEU A 76 2.03 10.14 20.53
C LEU A 76 1.52 10.50 21.93
N MET A 77 0.53 9.77 22.45
CA MET A 77 0.01 9.94 23.82
C MET A 77 0.97 9.41 24.89
N GLN A 78 1.90 8.54 24.54
CA GLN A 78 2.96 8.14 25.47
C GLN A 78 3.83 9.35 25.81
N THR A 79 4.48 9.31 26.97
CA THR A 79 5.44 10.34 27.40
C THR A 79 6.88 9.84 27.23
N PRO A 80 7.37 9.48 26.01
CA PRO A 80 8.77 9.17 25.83
C PRO A 80 9.60 10.46 25.91
N SER A 81 10.92 10.30 26.04
CA SER A 81 11.84 11.42 25.88
C SER A 81 11.70 11.99 24.47
N ARG A 82 11.12 13.19 24.35
CA ARG A 82 10.99 13.91 23.08
C ARG A 82 12.35 13.97 22.40
N ARG A 83 12.52 13.21 21.32
CA ARG A 83 13.71 13.30 20.48
C ARG A 83 13.62 14.56 19.67
N SER A 84 14.69 15.34 19.71
CA SER A 84 14.87 16.48 18.83
C SER A 84 14.70 16.01 17.38
N GLY A 85 13.57 16.33 16.75
CA GLY A 85 13.31 16.13 15.33
C GLY A 85 12.45 14.92 15.04
N GLY A 86 12.17 14.11 16.05
CA GLY A 86 11.18 13.03 15.96
C GLY A 86 9.76 13.59 15.82
N LEU A 87 8.80 12.70 15.63
CA LEU A 87 7.37 12.91 15.53
C LEU A 87 6.82 13.80 16.66
N HIS A 88 7.15 13.56 17.93
CA HIS A 88 6.64 14.43 19.02
C HIS A 88 7.04 15.90 18.86
N ASP A 89 8.27 16.16 18.42
CA ASP A 89 8.78 17.52 18.19
C ASP A 89 8.28 18.10 16.87
N LEU A 90 8.33 17.32 15.78
CA LEU A 90 7.90 17.71 14.45
C LEU A 90 6.41 18.09 14.42
N LEU A 91 5.57 17.32 15.11
CA LEU A 91 4.12 17.54 15.17
C LEU A 91 3.71 18.51 16.28
N GLY A 92 4.60 18.83 17.22
CA GLY A 92 4.29 19.70 18.37
C GLY A 92 3.29 19.05 19.32
N VAL A 93 3.55 17.81 19.73
CA VAL A 93 2.63 17.01 20.55
C VAL A 93 2.41 17.62 21.94
N ARG A 94 1.14 17.71 22.32
CA ARG A 94 0.67 17.99 23.68
C ARG A 94 -0.40 16.99 24.06
N VAL A 95 -0.35 16.57 25.32
CA VAL A 95 -1.34 15.67 25.89
C VAL A 95 -1.87 16.33 27.15
N ASP A 96 -3.18 16.50 27.23
CA ASP A 96 -3.88 17.05 28.40
C ASP A 96 -5.02 16.13 28.83
N ALA A 97 -5.93 16.62 29.68
CA ALA A 97 -7.05 15.84 30.18
C ALA A 97 -8.12 15.56 29.11
N GLN A 98 -8.11 16.28 27.98
CA GLN A 98 -9.06 16.17 26.88
C GLN A 98 -8.51 15.32 25.74
N GLY A 99 -7.19 15.11 25.65
CA GLY A 99 -6.58 14.14 24.74
C GLY A 99 -5.31 14.63 24.08
N LEU A 100 -5.06 14.15 22.86
CA LEU A 100 -3.92 14.54 22.03
C LEU A 100 -4.22 15.84 21.28
N GLN A 101 -3.28 16.78 21.30
CA GLN A 101 -3.28 18.00 20.51
C GLN A 101 -1.95 18.14 19.76
N LEU A 102 -2.00 18.76 18.58
CA LEU A 102 -0.83 19.10 17.79
C LEU A 102 -0.72 20.61 17.66
N THR A 103 0.46 21.17 17.93
CA THR A 103 0.70 22.62 17.75
C THR A 103 1.47 22.95 16.49
N LYS A 104 1.96 21.94 15.76
CA LYS A 104 2.67 22.11 14.48
C LYS A 104 2.09 21.28 13.34
N GLY A 105 1.50 20.13 13.64
CA GLY A 105 0.83 19.28 12.67
C GLY A 105 -0.67 19.57 12.55
N ILE A 106 -1.18 19.51 11.33
CA ILE A 106 -2.61 19.57 11.00
C ILE A 106 -3.02 18.16 10.62
N ALA A 107 -3.70 17.49 11.55
CA ALA A 107 -4.18 16.13 11.37
C ALA A 107 -5.56 16.12 10.69
N VAL A 108 -5.83 15.05 9.96
CA VAL A 108 -7.19 14.65 9.60
C VAL A 108 -7.69 13.65 10.64
N GLN A 109 -8.81 13.92 11.29
CA GLN A 109 -9.37 13.05 12.35
C GLN A 109 -9.92 11.73 11.81
N GLN A 110 -10.53 11.74 10.62
CA GLN A 110 -11.03 10.53 9.95
C GLN A 110 -10.41 10.43 8.56
N SER A 111 -9.10 10.21 8.51
CA SER A 111 -8.40 9.97 7.26
C SER A 111 -8.58 8.51 6.86
N THR A 112 -9.20 8.29 5.71
CA THR A 112 -9.56 6.94 5.27
C THR A 112 -8.83 6.55 3.98
N THR A 113 -8.21 5.38 3.96
CA THR A 113 -7.63 4.80 2.75
C THR A 113 -8.68 4.34 1.74
N VAL A 114 -8.24 3.84 0.59
CA VAL A 114 -9.12 3.28 -0.45
C VAL A 114 -9.55 1.85 -0.12
N PHE A 115 -10.33 1.21 -0.99
CA PHE A 115 -10.68 -0.21 -0.83
C PHE A 115 -10.25 -1.01 -2.06
N PRO A 116 -9.62 -2.19 -1.90
CA PRO A 116 -9.20 -2.78 -0.61
C PRO A 116 -8.10 -1.96 0.09
N SER A 117 -8.08 -2.00 1.42
CA SER A 117 -7.06 -1.32 2.26
C SER A 117 -5.73 -2.08 2.19
N TYR A 118 -5.07 -2.02 1.03
CA TYR A 118 -3.88 -2.83 0.75
C TYR A 118 -2.82 -1.98 0.07
N THR A 119 -1.55 -2.34 0.25
CA THR A 119 -0.37 -1.55 -0.12
C THR A 119 -0.43 -0.94 -1.53
N TYR A 120 -0.55 -1.77 -2.57
CA TYR A 120 -0.48 -1.31 -3.95
C TYR A 120 -1.68 -0.47 -4.41
N PRO A 121 -2.96 -0.85 -4.15
CA PRO A 121 -4.08 0.02 -4.46
C PRO A 121 -4.00 1.35 -3.71
N ALA A 122 -3.66 1.33 -2.41
CA ALA A 122 -3.59 2.53 -1.58
C ALA A 122 -2.47 3.48 -2.01
N TRP A 123 -1.24 3.01 -2.18
CA TRP A 123 -0.16 3.86 -2.67
C TRP A 123 -0.43 4.38 -4.08
N THR A 124 -0.94 3.54 -4.99
CA THR A 124 -1.31 4.04 -6.33
C THR A 124 -2.39 5.12 -6.25
N SER A 125 -3.37 4.96 -5.36
CA SER A 125 -4.41 5.97 -5.13
C SER A 125 -3.85 7.27 -4.54
N MET A 126 -2.97 7.17 -3.55
CA MET A 126 -2.28 8.31 -2.95
C MET A 126 -1.54 9.12 -4.01
N PHE A 127 -0.71 8.46 -4.84
CA PHE A 127 0.20 9.09 -5.80
C PHE A 127 -0.46 9.47 -7.14
N THR A 128 -1.71 9.09 -7.39
CA THR A 128 -2.49 9.52 -8.56
C THR A 128 -3.62 10.48 -8.22
N GLY A 129 -4.06 10.50 -6.95
CA GLY A 129 -5.24 11.24 -6.52
C GLY A 129 -6.55 10.64 -7.04
N LEU A 130 -6.56 9.36 -7.40
CA LEU A 130 -7.71 8.63 -7.96
C LEU A 130 -7.96 7.34 -7.21
N PHE A 131 -9.19 6.84 -7.21
CA PHE A 131 -9.52 5.53 -6.63
C PHE A 131 -9.11 4.33 -7.53
N PRO A 132 -9.04 3.10 -6.97
CA PRO A 132 -8.59 1.91 -7.68
C PRO A 132 -9.27 1.60 -9.01
N GLY A 133 -10.57 1.85 -9.13
CA GLY A 133 -11.32 1.63 -10.36
C GLY A 133 -10.89 2.54 -11.51
N ALA A 134 -10.28 3.68 -11.23
CA ALA A 134 -9.82 4.63 -12.24
C ALA A 134 -8.37 4.38 -12.68
N HIS A 135 -7.47 4.11 -11.73
CA HIS A 135 -6.05 3.85 -12.03
C HIS A 135 -5.76 2.38 -12.37
N GLY A 136 -6.66 1.44 -12.03
CA GLY A 136 -6.62 0.04 -12.46
C GLY A 136 -5.92 -0.93 -11.52
N ILE A 137 -5.29 -0.46 -10.44
CA ILE A 137 -4.64 -1.34 -9.44
C ILE A 137 -5.67 -1.62 -8.35
N ALA A 138 -6.49 -2.66 -8.53
CA ALA A 138 -7.65 -2.99 -7.69
C ALA A 138 -7.32 -3.88 -6.45
N GLY A 139 -6.03 -4.16 -6.23
CA GLY A 139 -5.55 -5.08 -5.20
C GLY A 139 -4.07 -5.40 -5.41
N ASN A 140 -3.44 -6.05 -4.44
CA ASN A 140 -2.13 -6.68 -4.66
C ASN A 140 -2.31 -7.95 -5.51
N SER A 141 -3.36 -8.72 -5.26
CA SER A 141 -3.88 -9.72 -6.18
C SER A 141 -4.89 -9.06 -7.11
N VAL A 142 -4.57 -8.98 -8.41
CA VAL A 142 -5.41 -8.28 -9.38
C VAL A 142 -5.49 -9.04 -10.70
N PHE A 143 -6.65 -8.99 -11.35
CA PHE A 143 -6.86 -9.55 -12.67
C PHE A 143 -7.48 -8.52 -13.62
N PHE A 144 -6.78 -8.23 -14.70
CA PHE A 144 -7.16 -7.31 -15.76
C PHE A 144 -7.93 -8.06 -16.85
N ARG A 145 -9.26 -7.95 -16.84
CA ARG A 145 -10.15 -8.71 -17.75
C ARG A 145 -9.94 -8.37 -19.22
N ASP A 146 -9.65 -7.11 -19.53
CA ASP A 146 -9.47 -6.56 -20.87
C ASP A 146 -8.26 -7.17 -21.60
N ARG A 147 -7.24 -7.57 -20.85
CA ARG A 147 -6.02 -8.21 -21.37
C ARG A 147 -5.82 -9.66 -20.90
N ALA A 148 -6.74 -10.19 -20.09
CA ALA A 148 -6.67 -11.53 -19.48
C ALA A 148 -5.34 -11.78 -18.72
N VAL A 149 -4.89 -10.77 -17.96
CA VAL A 149 -3.63 -10.81 -17.22
C VAL A 149 -3.90 -10.74 -15.72
N ALA A 150 -3.34 -11.68 -14.99
CA ALA A 150 -3.28 -11.71 -13.54
C ALA A 150 -1.92 -11.17 -13.03
N ARG A 151 -1.94 -10.52 -11.88
CA ARG A 151 -0.77 -10.01 -11.16
C ARG A 151 -0.87 -10.32 -9.69
N TYR A 152 0.28 -10.47 -9.05
CA TYR A 152 0.35 -10.61 -7.60
C TYR A 152 1.49 -9.80 -6.99
N TYR A 153 1.22 -8.56 -6.61
CA TYR A 153 2.18 -7.65 -6.02
C TYR A 153 2.32 -7.85 -4.50
N THR A 154 2.55 -9.07 -4.02
CA THR A 154 2.90 -9.27 -2.60
C THR A 154 4.41 -9.31 -2.45
N GLU A 155 4.92 -8.71 -1.39
CA GLU A 155 6.32 -8.52 -0.96
C GLU A 155 7.32 -9.66 -1.28
N TYR A 156 6.84 -10.90 -1.37
CA TYR A 156 7.66 -12.10 -1.55
C TYR A 156 7.40 -12.84 -2.87
N HIS A 157 6.55 -12.31 -3.73
CA HIS A 157 6.28 -12.82 -5.06
C HIS A 157 7.21 -12.20 -6.10
N LEU A 158 7.46 -12.93 -7.19
CA LEU A 158 8.25 -12.46 -8.33
C LEU A 158 7.82 -11.09 -8.81
N ASP A 159 6.51 -10.81 -8.84
CA ASP A 159 6.03 -9.52 -9.32
C ASP A 159 6.39 -8.38 -8.36
N ALA A 160 6.39 -8.54 -7.03
CA ALA A 160 6.88 -7.47 -6.14
C ALA A 160 8.40 -7.29 -6.24
N VAL A 161 9.16 -8.37 -6.42
CA VAL A 161 10.60 -8.28 -6.70
C VAL A 161 10.83 -7.52 -8.02
N LYS A 162 10.01 -7.79 -9.04
CA LYS A 162 10.05 -7.03 -10.30
C LYS A 162 9.63 -5.59 -10.10
N VAL A 163 8.66 -5.27 -9.26
CA VAL A 163 8.32 -3.88 -8.95
C VAL A 163 9.53 -3.13 -8.41
N GLN A 164 10.33 -3.77 -7.56
CA GLN A 164 11.52 -3.15 -6.97
C GLN A 164 12.71 -3.07 -7.95
N LEU A 165 12.87 -4.05 -8.85
CA LEU A 165 14.05 -4.21 -9.70
C LEU A 165 13.85 -3.83 -11.17
N GLN A 166 12.66 -4.09 -11.72
CA GLN A 166 12.28 -3.73 -13.07
C GLN A 166 11.63 -2.35 -13.04
N LYS A 167 12.33 -1.41 -13.66
CA LYS A 167 11.81 -0.07 -13.84
C LYS A 167 10.43 -0.13 -14.50
N ASP A 168 9.48 0.61 -13.93
CA ASP A 168 8.15 0.81 -14.47
C ASP A 168 7.21 -0.42 -14.51
N PHE A 169 7.56 -1.57 -13.90
CA PHE A 169 6.71 -2.77 -13.97
C PHE A 169 5.28 -2.55 -13.44
N LEU A 170 5.13 -1.90 -12.28
CA LEU A 170 3.81 -1.50 -11.76
C LEU A 170 3.23 -0.33 -12.55
N SER A 171 4.09 0.61 -12.96
CA SER A 171 3.73 1.79 -13.75
C SER A 171 3.02 1.43 -15.06
N ASP A 172 3.43 0.32 -15.69
CA ASP A 172 2.88 -0.23 -16.94
C ASP A 172 1.47 -0.83 -16.75
N ASP A 173 1.10 -1.15 -15.51
CA ASP A 173 -0.22 -1.68 -15.17
C ASP A 173 -1.19 -0.57 -14.71
N ILE A 174 -0.69 0.66 -14.50
CA ILE A 174 -1.50 1.86 -14.22
C ILE A 174 -2.10 2.39 -15.52
N ASN A 175 -3.37 2.81 -15.48
CA ASN A 175 -4.06 3.48 -16.59
C ASN A 175 -3.18 4.58 -17.22
N ASP A 176 -2.93 4.49 -18.52
CA ASP A 176 -2.04 5.42 -19.24
C ASP A 176 -2.59 6.85 -19.30
N GLN A 177 -3.90 7.04 -19.12
CA GLN A 177 -4.58 8.33 -19.02
C GLN A 177 -4.53 8.95 -17.61
N VAL A 178 -3.84 8.30 -16.68
CA VAL A 178 -3.68 8.77 -15.30
C VAL A 178 -2.22 9.14 -15.09
N ASN A 179 -1.99 10.41 -14.75
CA ASN A 179 -0.68 10.87 -14.33
C ASN A 179 -0.48 10.59 -12.84
N THR A 180 0.73 10.19 -12.47
CA THR A 180 1.19 10.28 -11.08
C THR A 180 1.54 11.71 -10.71
N ILE A 181 1.65 11.99 -9.41
CA ILE A 181 2.14 13.27 -8.90
C ILE A 181 3.53 13.63 -9.44
N TYR A 182 4.39 12.62 -9.67
CA TYR A 182 5.73 12.84 -10.20
C TYR A 182 5.69 13.27 -11.67
N GLU A 183 4.76 12.73 -12.47
CA GLU A 183 4.55 13.18 -13.85
C GLU A 183 4.08 14.63 -13.90
N TYR A 184 3.13 15.03 -13.04
CA TYR A 184 2.71 16.44 -12.94
C TYR A 184 3.90 17.35 -12.59
N ILE A 185 4.71 16.97 -11.60
CA ILE A 185 5.89 17.75 -11.19
C ILE A 185 6.91 17.85 -12.32
N GLY A 186 7.26 16.72 -12.95
CA GLY A 186 8.23 16.65 -14.03
C GLY A 186 7.81 17.45 -15.27
N GLN A 187 6.52 17.39 -15.64
CA GLN A 187 5.95 18.16 -16.76
C GLN A 187 6.08 19.68 -16.55
N HIS A 188 6.15 20.15 -15.30
CA HIS A 188 6.30 21.56 -14.96
C HIS A 188 7.75 21.93 -14.59
N GLY A 189 8.70 21.04 -14.87
CA GLY A 189 10.13 21.25 -14.66
C GLY A 189 10.60 21.08 -13.22
N GLY A 190 9.74 20.63 -12.31
CA GLY A 190 10.15 20.25 -10.96
C GLY A 190 10.90 18.91 -10.95
N GLN A 191 11.56 18.64 -9.83
CA GLN A 191 12.29 17.40 -9.61
C GLN A 191 11.64 16.59 -8.50
N SER A 192 11.66 15.26 -8.65
CA SER A 192 11.20 14.33 -7.61
C SER A 192 12.34 13.41 -7.19
N MET A 193 12.35 13.02 -5.91
CA MET A 193 13.23 11.99 -5.37
C MET A 193 12.36 10.95 -4.66
N VAL A 194 12.49 9.69 -5.04
CA VAL A 194 11.60 8.62 -4.60
C VAL A 194 12.47 7.50 -4.04
N VAL A 195 12.54 7.40 -2.72
CA VAL A 195 13.41 6.47 -2.02
C VAL A 195 12.62 5.23 -1.63
N HIS A 196 13.01 4.09 -2.22
CA HIS A 196 12.51 2.73 -1.97
C HIS A 196 11.02 2.49 -2.27
N HIS A 197 10.27 3.53 -2.62
CA HIS A 197 8.85 3.41 -2.93
C HIS A 197 8.60 2.75 -4.28
N MET A 198 7.58 1.88 -4.36
CA MET A 198 7.23 1.10 -5.56
C MET A 198 6.67 1.94 -6.73
N LEU A 199 5.97 3.04 -6.44
CA LEU A 199 5.50 3.97 -7.45
C LEU A 199 6.58 5.00 -7.70
N SER A 200 7.19 4.98 -8.89
CA SER A 200 8.20 5.96 -9.30
C SER A 200 7.99 6.50 -10.71
N ARG A 201 6.90 6.10 -11.40
CA ARG A 201 6.51 6.61 -12.74
C ARG A 201 6.56 8.13 -12.76
N GLY A 202 7.33 8.71 -13.67
CA GLY A 202 7.48 10.17 -13.80
C GLY A 202 8.61 10.80 -12.98
N SER A 203 9.21 10.10 -12.01
CA SER A 203 10.31 10.65 -11.20
C SER A 203 11.65 10.76 -11.95
N GLY A 204 11.74 10.21 -13.17
CA GLY A 204 12.94 10.26 -14.00
C GLY A 204 14.12 9.57 -13.33
N PRO A 205 15.29 10.25 -13.19
CA PRO A 205 16.44 9.67 -12.51
C PRO A 205 16.34 9.73 -10.98
N GLY A 206 15.29 10.34 -10.42
CA GLY A 206 15.12 10.48 -8.97
C GLY A 206 14.59 9.23 -8.25
N ALA A 207 14.26 8.17 -8.99
CA ALA A 207 13.89 6.87 -8.42
C ALA A 207 15.12 6.16 -7.84
N ILE A 208 15.07 5.83 -6.55
CA ILE A 208 16.13 5.12 -5.84
C ILE A 208 15.56 3.79 -5.36
N SER A 209 15.78 2.75 -6.16
CA SER A 209 15.35 1.39 -5.83
C SER A 209 16.17 0.77 -4.70
N PRO A 210 15.56 -0.11 -3.89
CA PRO A 210 16.31 -0.97 -2.97
C PRO A 210 17.34 -1.79 -3.73
N ASP A 211 18.53 -1.91 -3.15
CA ASP A 211 19.56 -2.82 -3.65
C ASP A 211 19.44 -4.22 -3.05
N LEU A 212 20.39 -5.09 -3.42
CA LEU A 212 20.37 -6.48 -2.99
C LEU A 212 20.46 -6.64 -1.46
N ASP A 213 21.24 -5.81 -0.76
CA ASP A 213 21.33 -5.92 0.72
C ASP A 213 19.97 -5.62 1.35
N THR A 214 19.31 -4.56 0.88
CA THR A 214 17.99 -4.16 1.35
C THR A 214 16.94 -5.22 1.04
N LEU A 215 16.92 -5.74 -0.19
CA LEU A 215 16.00 -6.83 -0.58
C LEU A 215 16.26 -8.13 0.21
N MET A 216 17.52 -8.42 0.56
CA MET A 216 17.86 -9.56 1.40
C MET A 216 17.45 -9.36 2.85
N SER A 217 17.59 -8.15 3.40
CA SER A 217 17.10 -7.78 4.73
C SER A 217 15.59 -7.95 4.80
N TYR A 218 14.88 -7.52 3.76
CA TYR A 218 13.45 -7.71 3.62
C TYR A 218 13.07 -9.19 3.59
N LYS A 219 13.72 -10.02 2.74
CA LYS A 219 13.51 -11.48 2.70
C LYS A 219 13.83 -12.22 4.01
N ARG A 220 14.59 -11.60 4.91
CA ARG A 220 15.04 -12.17 6.18
C ARG A 220 14.33 -11.57 7.39
N ASN A 221 13.32 -10.75 7.16
CA ASN A 221 12.52 -10.13 8.21
C ASN A 221 13.34 -9.23 9.13
N GLN A 222 14.29 -8.51 8.53
CA GLN A 222 15.13 -7.53 9.20
C GLN A 222 14.59 -6.12 8.90
N SER A 223 13.34 -5.88 9.29
CA SER A 223 12.60 -4.64 9.00
C SER A 223 13.39 -3.37 9.39
N ASN A 224 14.01 -3.34 10.58
CA ASN A 224 14.85 -2.20 10.99
C ASN A 224 15.95 -1.89 9.97
N ALA A 225 16.61 -2.92 9.43
CA ALA A 225 17.68 -2.73 8.46
C ALA A 225 17.17 -2.18 7.12
N VAL A 226 15.94 -2.53 6.73
CA VAL A 226 15.28 -2.00 5.53
C VAL A 226 15.04 -0.50 5.68
N ASP A 227 14.43 -0.07 6.79
CA ASP A 227 14.12 1.34 7.01
C ASP A 227 15.38 2.19 7.30
N GLU A 228 16.38 1.62 7.97
CA GLU A 228 17.70 2.24 8.13
C GLU A 228 18.39 2.46 6.77
N ASN A 229 18.29 1.49 5.85
CA ASN A 229 18.81 1.62 4.49
C ASN A 229 18.03 2.67 3.69
N ALA A 230 16.71 2.74 3.84
CA ALA A 230 15.88 3.76 3.20
C ALA A 230 16.31 5.17 3.66
N LEU A 231 16.51 5.38 4.96
CA LEU A 231 17.03 6.64 5.50
C LEU A 231 18.44 6.95 4.94
N TRP A 232 19.31 5.94 4.92
CA TRP A 232 20.67 6.12 4.40
C TRP A 232 20.66 6.55 2.93
N ASP A 233 19.89 5.87 2.08
CA ASP A 233 19.77 6.19 0.65
C ASP A 233 19.14 7.56 0.43
N ALA A 234 18.18 7.96 1.27
CA ALA A 234 17.60 9.30 1.26
C ALA A 234 18.67 10.37 1.52
N VAL A 235 19.46 10.21 2.57
CA VAL A 235 20.51 11.16 2.94
C VAL A 235 21.64 11.19 1.92
N GLN A 236 22.10 10.02 1.44
CA GLN A 236 23.12 9.95 0.39
C GLN A 236 22.64 10.65 -0.89
N SER A 237 21.37 10.46 -1.25
CA SER A 237 20.77 11.10 -2.43
C SER A 237 20.66 12.61 -2.27
N LEU A 238 20.31 13.11 -1.08
CA LEU A 238 20.33 14.55 -0.79
C LEU A 238 21.75 15.14 -0.84
N LYS A 239 22.76 14.42 -0.34
CA LYS A 239 24.16 14.85 -0.47
C LYS A 239 24.58 14.94 -1.94
N ASN A 240 24.22 13.94 -2.74
CA ASN A 240 24.48 13.95 -4.18
C ASN A 240 23.73 15.09 -4.90
N PHE A 241 22.47 15.34 -4.53
CA PHE A 241 21.64 16.42 -5.05
C PHE A 241 22.24 17.82 -4.80
N ASN A 242 22.86 17.98 -3.64
CA ASN A 242 23.56 19.21 -3.26
C ASN A 242 24.99 19.28 -3.80
N GLY A 243 25.54 18.17 -4.32
CA GLY A 243 26.87 18.10 -4.92
C GLY A 243 27.99 18.44 -3.93
N ALA A 244 29.12 18.90 -4.46
CA ALA A 244 30.23 19.41 -3.66
C ALA A 244 29.97 20.84 -3.13
N ALA A 245 28.71 21.18 -2.82
CA ALA A 245 28.37 22.48 -2.26
C ALA A 245 29.32 22.77 -1.09
N THR A 246 29.93 23.95 -1.11
CA THR A 246 30.90 24.37 -0.10
C THR A 246 30.26 24.27 1.28
N GLU A 247 31.05 23.87 2.27
CA GLU A 247 30.63 23.91 3.67
C GLU A 247 30.01 25.28 3.98
N GLY A 248 28.77 25.27 4.51
CA GLY A 248 27.97 26.48 4.75
C GLY A 248 27.02 26.90 3.63
N ALA A 249 27.01 26.24 2.47
CA ALA A 249 25.95 26.44 1.47
C ALA A 249 24.59 25.96 2.00
N GLU A 250 23.52 26.65 1.62
CA GLU A 250 22.14 26.28 1.95
C GLU A 250 21.80 24.91 1.35
N LEU A 251 21.20 24.04 2.16
CA LEU A 251 20.72 22.76 1.66
C LEU A 251 19.54 22.96 0.72
N ARG A 252 19.53 22.25 -0.40
CA ARG A 252 18.40 22.21 -1.34
C ARG A 252 17.72 20.84 -1.28
N LEU A 253 16.41 20.85 -1.47
CA LEU A 253 15.58 19.66 -1.63
C LEU A 253 15.01 19.62 -3.07
N PRO A 254 14.59 18.44 -3.57
CA PRO A 254 13.73 18.36 -4.76
C PRO A 254 12.36 19.00 -4.48
N SER A 255 11.55 19.26 -5.52
CA SER A 255 10.17 19.76 -5.32
C SER A 255 9.30 18.76 -4.57
N LEU A 256 9.53 17.46 -4.78
CA LEU A 256 8.90 16.39 -4.01
C LEU A 256 9.93 15.32 -3.65
N MET A 257 10.01 14.99 -2.37
CA MET A 257 10.76 13.85 -1.86
C MET A 257 9.79 12.86 -1.23
N THR A 258 9.93 11.58 -1.54
CA THR A 258 9.18 10.50 -0.90
C THR A 258 10.18 9.55 -0.26
N ILE A 259 10.01 9.29 1.03
CA ILE A 259 10.75 8.27 1.77
C ILE A 259 9.73 7.25 2.23
N TYR A 260 9.90 6.01 1.76
CA TYR A 260 9.03 4.91 2.09
C TYR A 260 9.68 4.03 3.17
N PHE A 261 8.96 3.87 4.28
CA PHE A 261 9.34 3.02 5.39
C PHE A 261 8.40 1.81 5.42
N ALA A 262 8.88 0.69 4.90
CA ALA A 262 8.10 -0.55 4.74
C ALA A 262 8.13 -1.43 5.99
N GLY A 263 9.05 -1.18 6.91
CA GLY A 263 9.37 -2.17 7.92
C GLY A 263 8.31 -2.38 8.99
N LEU A 264 7.44 -1.40 9.26
CA LEU A 264 6.37 -1.51 10.26
C LEU A 264 5.34 -2.59 9.87
N ASP A 265 4.80 -2.52 8.66
CA ASP A 265 3.87 -3.51 8.11
C ASP A 265 4.41 -4.94 8.24
N HIS A 266 5.66 -5.13 7.80
CA HIS A 266 6.31 -6.42 7.90
C HIS A 266 6.54 -6.87 9.36
N ALA A 267 6.98 -5.98 10.24
CA ALA A 267 7.20 -6.33 11.66
C ALA A 267 5.90 -6.75 12.34
N GLU A 268 4.80 -6.13 11.97
CA GLU A 268 3.50 -6.39 12.54
C GLU A 268 2.95 -7.77 12.18
N HIS A 269 3.02 -8.13 10.90
CA HIS A 269 2.59 -9.44 10.39
C HIS A 269 3.19 -10.63 11.15
N LEU A 270 4.38 -10.44 11.72
CA LEU A 270 5.19 -11.47 12.37
C LEU A 270 5.11 -11.49 13.90
N SER A 271 4.42 -10.55 14.54
CA SER A 271 4.39 -10.44 16.01
C SER A 271 3.38 -11.42 16.64
N PRO A 272 3.83 -12.43 17.42
CA PRO A 272 2.97 -13.55 17.82
C PRO A 272 2.06 -13.26 19.03
N ASP A 273 2.56 -12.52 20.03
CA ASP A 273 1.91 -12.46 21.36
C ASP A 273 1.33 -11.08 21.70
N ASN A 274 1.85 -10.00 21.09
CA ASN A 274 1.38 -8.63 21.31
C ASN A 274 1.72 -7.71 20.11
N PRO A 275 0.90 -7.74 19.04
CA PRO A 275 1.16 -6.93 17.84
C PRO A 275 1.20 -5.44 18.16
N GLU A 276 0.30 -4.94 19.02
CA GLU A 276 0.28 -3.53 19.43
C GLU A 276 1.58 -3.08 20.08
N LYS A 277 2.13 -3.86 21.02
CA LYS A 277 3.42 -3.53 21.64
C LYS A 277 4.54 -3.51 20.60
N ALA A 278 4.58 -4.49 19.70
CA ALA A 278 5.59 -4.54 18.63
C ALA A 278 5.48 -3.31 17.71
N ARG A 279 4.27 -2.88 17.34
CA ARG A 279 4.03 -1.65 16.57
C ARG A 279 4.57 -0.41 17.29
N LEU A 280 4.29 -0.27 18.59
CA LEU A 280 4.74 0.87 19.38
C LEU A 280 6.27 0.89 19.52
N GLU A 281 6.90 -0.27 19.72
CA GLU A 281 8.37 -0.40 19.74
C GLU A 281 8.98 -0.06 18.37
N TYR A 282 8.34 -0.47 17.28
CA TYR A 282 8.77 -0.15 15.93
C TYR A 282 8.59 1.34 15.59
N LEU A 283 7.51 1.96 16.06
CA LEU A 283 7.32 3.41 15.92
C LEU A 283 8.39 4.22 16.66
N GLU A 284 8.88 3.76 17.81
CA GLU A 284 10.01 4.39 18.50
C GLU A 284 11.32 4.30 17.68
N HIS A 285 11.48 3.23 16.89
CA HIS A 285 12.57 3.11 15.93
C HIS A 285 12.41 4.10 14.77
N LEU A 286 11.24 4.13 14.13
CA LEU A 286 10.92 5.06 13.03
C LEU A 286 11.04 6.53 13.46
N ASP A 287 10.57 6.87 14.66
CA ASP A 287 10.74 8.20 15.27
C ASP A 287 12.21 8.60 15.36
N GLY A 288 13.07 7.64 15.71
CA GLY A 288 14.52 7.81 15.67
C GLY A 288 15.07 8.09 14.28
N LEU A 289 14.62 7.37 13.25
CA LEU A 289 15.06 7.61 11.87
C LEU A 289 14.62 8.99 11.36
N ILE A 290 13.39 9.39 11.64
CA ILE A 290 12.88 10.73 11.31
C ILE A 290 13.66 11.80 12.07
N ALA A 291 13.95 11.59 13.35
CA ALA A 291 14.78 12.50 14.15
C ALA A 291 16.17 12.68 13.55
N LYS A 292 16.81 11.61 13.08
CA LYS A 292 18.11 11.69 12.40
C LYS A 292 18.03 12.51 11.12
N LEU A 293 16.99 12.35 10.30
CA LEU A 293 16.81 13.17 9.09
C LEU A 293 16.60 14.65 9.43
N ILE A 294 15.73 14.94 10.40
CA ILE A 294 15.32 16.30 10.72
C ILE A 294 16.38 17.05 11.53
N ALA A 295 16.89 16.47 12.62
CA ALA A 295 17.86 17.13 13.50
C ALA A 295 19.33 16.87 13.11
N GLY A 296 19.59 15.91 12.23
CA GLY A 296 20.95 15.49 11.88
C GLY A 296 21.44 14.35 12.75
N ASP A 297 22.47 13.67 12.26
CA ASP A 297 23.13 12.57 12.96
C ASP A 297 24.59 12.46 12.47
N PRO A 298 25.58 12.29 13.37
CA PRO A 298 26.98 12.17 13.00
C PRO A 298 27.31 10.84 12.28
N ALA A 299 26.41 9.86 12.30
CA ALA A 299 26.62 8.53 11.76
C ALA A 299 25.31 7.83 11.37
N ILE A 300 24.74 8.19 10.22
CA ILE A 300 23.69 7.39 9.57
C ILE A 300 24.37 6.21 8.88
N VAL A 301 24.03 4.99 9.27
CA VAL A 301 24.68 3.76 8.81
C VAL A 301 23.80 3.01 7.80
N ARG A 302 24.45 2.32 6.87
CA ARG A 302 23.81 1.37 5.95
C ARG A 302 24.05 -0.05 6.47
N ASN A 303 23.12 -0.95 6.22
CA ASN A 303 23.17 -2.35 6.60
C ASN A 303 23.55 -3.24 5.41
N HIS A 304 24.54 -4.10 5.59
CA HIS A 304 25.10 -4.96 4.55
C HIS A 304 25.08 -6.44 4.93
N HIS A 305 25.00 -7.31 3.91
CA HIS A 305 25.30 -8.73 4.02
C HIS A 305 26.66 -9.04 3.39
N ALA A 306 27.64 -9.47 4.18
CA ALA A 306 28.97 -9.87 3.68
C ALA A 306 28.89 -11.04 2.67
N THR A 307 27.90 -11.92 2.85
CA THR A 307 27.50 -12.96 1.90
C THR A 307 25.98 -13.15 1.97
N LEU A 308 25.37 -13.80 0.97
CA LEU A 308 23.94 -14.16 1.01
C LEU A 308 23.54 -15.03 2.20
N ALA A 309 24.50 -15.59 2.95
CA ALA A 309 24.27 -16.40 4.14
C ALA A 309 24.51 -15.62 5.45
N SER A 310 25.32 -14.56 5.46
CA SER A 310 25.75 -13.90 6.70
C SER A 310 24.69 -13.00 7.32
N ASP A 311 24.79 -12.78 8.63
CA ASP A 311 24.01 -11.74 9.32
C ASP A 311 24.28 -10.35 8.77
N VAL A 312 23.31 -9.46 8.98
CA VAL A 312 23.39 -8.06 8.57
C VAL A 312 24.32 -7.29 9.51
N LYS A 313 25.11 -6.37 8.96
CA LYS A 313 26.03 -5.52 9.73
C LYS A 313 25.95 -4.06 9.28
N PRO A 314 25.94 -3.11 10.22
CA PRO A 314 26.11 -1.69 9.90
C PRO A 314 27.48 -1.40 9.26
N ALA A 315 27.50 -0.57 8.23
CA ALA A 315 28.66 -0.07 7.50
C ALA A 315 28.33 1.29 6.83
N ASP A 316 29.26 1.78 6.01
CA ASP A 316 29.10 2.96 5.13
C ASP A 316 28.53 4.21 5.82
N SER A 317 29.01 4.53 7.02
CA SER A 317 28.49 5.66 7.80
C SER A 317 28.60 7.00 7.06
N ILE A 318 27.51 7.76 7.04
CA ILE A 318 27.46 9.13 6.53
C ILE A 318 27.04 10.11 7.63
N GLN A 319 27.79 11.20 7.72
CA GLN A 319 27.41 12.37 8.49
C GLN A 319 26.29 13.15 7.79
N TRP A 320 25.30 13.57 8.57
CA TRP A 320 24.18 14.39 8.13
C TRP A 320 23.92 15.53 9.11
N ARG A 321 23.84 16.75 8.60
CA ARG A 321 23.68 17.95 9.45
C ARG A 321 22.22 18.25 9.85
N GLY A 322 21.25 17.56 9.27
CA GLY A 322 19.83 17.79 9.53
C GLY A 322 19.18 18.83 8.61
N LEU A 323 17.86 18.89 8.67
CA LEU A 323 17.02 19.88 7.98
C LEU A 323 16.58 21.03 8.89
N ARG A 324 16.45 20.78 10.20
CA ARG A 324 15.79 21.66 11.16
C ARG A 324 16.27 23.10 11.11
N ASP A 325 17.59 23.28 11.13
CA ASP A 325 18.24 24.59 11.25
C ASP A 325 18.58 25.17 9.86
N GLU A 326 18.21 24.48 8.79
CA GLU A 326 18.42 24.92 7.41
C GLU A 326 17.29 25.86 6.94
N PRO A 327 17.60 26.91 6.16
CA PRO A 327 16.57 27.80 5.61
C PRO A 327 15.50 27.07 4.78
N VAL A 328 15.88 25.98 4.10
CA VAL A 328 14.97 25.13 3.31
C VAL A 328 13.81 24.57 4.15
N MET A 329 13.99 24.41 5.46
CA MET A 329 12.93 23.97 6.38
C MET A 329 11.71 24.89 6.32
N GLN A 330 11.91 26.20 6.22
CA GLN A 330 10.82 27.19 6.19
C GLN A 330 10.00 27.14 4.89
N ARG A 331 10.55 26.51 3.85
CA ARG A 331 9.99 26.40 2.50
C ARG A 331 9.49 24.98 2.19
N THR A 332 9.43 24.13 3.21
CA THR A 332 9.09 22.71 3.09
C THR A 332 7.77 22.40 3.81
N VAL A 333 6.91 21.61 3.17
CA VAL A 333 5.80 20.93 3.85
C VAL A 333 6.16 19.45 4.04
N PHE A 334 5.97 18.93 5.24
CA PHE A 334 6.05 17.50 5.51
C PHE A 334 4.66 16.90 5.50
N VAL A 335 4.53 15.73 4.90
CA VAL A 335 3.30 14.93 4.85
C VAL A 335 3.62 13.58 5.47
N LEU A 336 3.01 13.29 6.62
CA LEU A 336 3.03 11.95 7.22
C LEU A 336 1.76 11.23 6.79
N VAL A 337 1.90 10.08 6.15
CA VAL A 337 0.77 9.32 5.62
C VAL A 337 1.03 7.83 5.66
N SER A 338 -0.04 7.05 5.78
CA SER A 338 -0.02 5.60 5.62
C SER A 338 -1.03 5.13 4.58
N ASP A 339 -0.80 3.94 4.04
CA ASP A 339 -1.63 3.25 3.09
C ASP A 339 -2.73 2.43 3.73
N HIS A 340 -2.48 1.75 4.83
CA HIS A 340 -3.49 0.99 5.57
C HIS A 340 -3.09 0.76 7.04
N GLY A 341 -4.03 0.26 7.82
CA GLY A 341 -3.75 -0.42 9.09
C GLY A 341 -3.91 -1.93 8.95
N HIS A 342 -4.20 -2.60 10.07
CA HIS A 342 -4.29 -4.05 10.13
C HIS A 342 -5.39 -4.56 11.05
N THR A 343 -5.82 -5.79 10.78
CA THR A 343 -6.76 -6.56 11.56
C THR A 343 -6.12 -7.88 12.00
N PRO A 344 -6.23 -8.28 13.27
CA PRO A 344 -5.79 -9.61 13.72
C PRO A 344 -6.54 -10.74 13.00
N ILE A 345 -5.82 -11.81 12.66
CA ILE A 345 -6.37 -12.98 11.94
C ILE A 345 -6.04 -14.30 12.64
N ILE A 346 -6.82 -15.34 12.34
CA ILE A 346 -6.45 -16.73 12.66
C ILE A 346 -6.07 -17.41 11.37
N TRP A 347 -4.77 -17.66 11.21
CA TRP A 347 -4.22 -18.29 10.02
C TRP A 347 -4.91 -19.62 9.64
N ASP A 348 -5.24 -20.45 10.63
CA ASP A 348 -5.92 -21.73 10.40
C ASP A 348 -7.33 -21.57 9.79
N LYS A 349 -7.95 -20.41 9.97
CA LYS A 349 -9.25 -20.08 9.39
C LYS A 349 -9.14 -19.43 8.02
N ALA A 350 -7.94 -19.01 7.59
CA ALA A 350 -7.74 -18.35 6.32
C ALA A 350 -8.31 -19.21 5.18
N LEU A 351 -8.91 -18.55 4.20
CA LEU A 351 -9.44 -19.18 2.99
C LEU A 351 -8.50 -18.92 1.83
N GLY A 352 -7.96 -19.99 1.26
CA GLY A 352 -7.06 -19.93 0.12
C GLY A 352 -7.68 -20.43 -1.17
N VAL A 353 -6.88 -20.38 -2.23
CA VAL A 353 -7.27 -20.82 -3.57
C VAL A 353 -7.72 -22.29 -3.58
N GLU A 354 -7.14 -23.14 -2.74
CA GLU A 354 -7.45 -24.58 -2.74
C GLU A 354 -8.79 -24.91 -2.08
N ASP A 355 -9.15 -24.13 -1.06
CA ASP A 355 -10.48 -24.18 -0.46
C ASP A 355 -11.54 -23.76 -1.51
N LEU A 356 -11.24 -22.72 -2.29
CA LEU A 356 -12.10 -22.27 -3.38
C LEU A 356 -12.17 -23.26 -4.55
N LYS A 357 -11.06 -23.88 -4.96
CA LYS A 357 -11.06 -24.90 -6.03
C LYS A 357 -11.99 -26.05 -5.66
N SER A 358 -11.91 -26.52 -4.42
CA SER A 358 -12.79 -27.58 -3.92
C SER A 358 -14.27 -27.19 -4.02
N ALA A 359 -14.61 -25.94 -3.66
CA ALA A 359 -15.98 -25.44 -3.80
C ALA A 359 -16.44 -25.33 -5.27
N PHE A 360 -15.57 -24.90 -6.18
CA PHE A 360 -15.91 -24.81 -7.61
C PHE A 360 -15.96 -26.18 -8.31
N ASP A 361 -15.18 -27.16 -7.85
CA ASP A 361 -15.28 -28.55 -8.32
C ASP A 361 -16.62 -29.16 -7.90
N GLU A 362 -17.06 -28.94 -6.67
CA GLU A 362 -18.39 -29.36 -6.19
C GLU A 362 -19.51 -28.68 -6.98
N LEU A 363 -19.42 -27.36 -7.21
CA LEU A 363 -20.36 -26.63 -8.05
C LEU A 363 -20.40 -27.20 -9.47
N SER A 364 -19.24 -27.59 -10.01
CA SER A 364 -19.17 -28.14 -11.36
C SER A 364 -19.92 -29.47 -11.47
N VAL A 365 -19.77 -30.34 -10.48
CA VAL A 365 -20.47 -31.62 -10.41
C VAL A 365 -21.98 -31.43 -10.22
N THR A 366 -22.38 -30.54 -9.32
CA THR A 366 -23.80 -30.35 -8.96
C THR A 366 -24.61 -29.62 -10.02
N SER A 367 -24.00 -28.64 -10.70
CA SER A 367 -24.68 -27.86 -11.75
C SER A 367 -24.56 -28.48 -13.15
N GLY A 368 -23.60 -29.38 -13.37
CA GLY A 368 -23.26 -29.92 -14.70
C GLY A 368 -22.54 -28.93 -15.62
N LYS A 369 -22.18 -27.73 -15.12
CA LYS A 369 -21.39 -26.72 -15.84
C LYS A 369 -19.97 -26.73 -15.28
N ALA A 370 -18.97 -26.81 -16.15
CA ALA A 370 -17.57 -26.76 -15.71
C ALA A 370 -17.19 -25.36 -15.21
N TYR A 371 -16.63 -25.27 -14.00
CA TYR A 371 -15.98 -24.08 -13.46
C TYR A 371 -14.50 -24.35 -13.26
N HIS A 372 -13.67 -23.58 -13.95
CA HIS A 372 -12.23 -23.65 -13.89
C HIS A 372 -11.72 -22.41 -13.17
N LEU A 373 -11.40 -22.59 -11.89
CA LEU A 373 -10.84 -21.56 -11.04
C LEU A 373 -9.34 -21.44 -11.27
N GLU A 374 -8.90 -20.22 -11.53
CA GLU A 374 -7.51 -19.81 -11.50
C GLU A 374 -7.32 -18.68 -10.48
N ALA A 375 -6.10 -18.56 -9.96
CA ALA A 375 -5.66 -17.41 -9.21
C ALA A 375 -4.33 -16.96 -9.82
N PRO A 376 -3.90 -15.70 -9.65
CA PRO A 376 -2.59 -15.25 -10.08
C PRO A 376 -1.51 -16.27 -9.68
N ILE A 377 -0.87 -16.88 -10.68
CA ILE A 377 -0.03 -18.07 -10.50
C ILE A 377 1.20 -17.71 -9.66
N LEU A 378 1.30 -18.32 -8.48
CA LEU A 378 2.57 -18.48 -7.78
C LEU A 378 3.34 -19.59 -8.50
N PHE A 379 4.23 -19.25 -9.44
CA PHE A 379 5.19 -20.26 -9.89
C PHE A 379 5.99 -20.70 -8.66
N ALA A 380 6.23 -22.01 -8.47
CA ALA A 380 7.02 -22.50 -7.33
C ALA A 380 8.37 -21.76 -7.26
N GLU A 381 8.45 -20.79 -6.35
CA GLU A 381 9.53 -19.81 -6.31
C GLU A 381 10.73 -20.40 -5.58
N THR A 382 11.68 -20.96 -6.33
CA THR A 382 13.05 -21.06 -5.81
C THR A 382 13.72 -19.71 -6.03
N PHE A 383 14.69 -19.34 -5.18
CA PHE A 383 15.54 -18.16 -5.42
C PHE A 383 16.10 -18.13 -6.86
N LEU A 384 16.37 -19.31 -7.44
CA LEU A 384 16.84 -19.49 -8.81
C LEU A 384 15.78 -19.09 -9.86
N SER A 385 14.49 -19.42 -9.67
CA SER A 385 13.43 -18.94 -10.58
C SER A 385 13.22 -17.43 -10.47
N GLY A 386 13.43 -16.85 -9.28
CA GLY A 386 13.57 -15.41 -9.06
C GLY A 386 14.61 -14.77 -9.97
N VAL A 387 15.84 -15.28 -9.92
CA VAL A 387 16.96 -14.80 -10.74
C VAL A 387 16.72 -15.05 -12.24
N LEU A 388 16.12 -16.18 -12.64
CA LEU A 388 15.82 -16.46 -14.04
C LEU A 388 14.71 -15.55 -14.60
N SER A 389 13.73 -15.17 -13.77
CA SER A 389 12.68 -14.21 -14.16
C SER A 389 13.24 -12.80 -14.42
N LEU A 390 14.29 -12.41 -13.66
CA LEU A 390 15.04 -11.16 -13.84
C LEU A 390 15.66 -11.04 -15.24
N PHE A 391 15.94 -12.16 -15.90
CA PHE A 391 16.47 -12.21 -17.27
C PHE A 391 15.39 -12.47 -18.33
N GLY A 392 14.09 -12.36 -17.99
CA GLY A 392 12.99 -12.44 -18.96
C GLY A 392 12.65 -13.85 -19.46
N PHE A 393 13.11 -14.91 -18.78
CA PHE A 393 12.92 -16.30 -19.23
C PHE A 393 11.56 -16.93 -18.86
N ILE A 394 10.65 -16.22 -18.18
CA ILE A 394 9.33 -16.73 -17.78
C ILE A 394 8.23 -15.80 -18.35
N SER A 395 7.33 -16.36 -19.16
CA SER A 395 6.22 -15.59 -19.75
C SER A 395 5.17 -15.21 -18.72
N HIS A 396 4.69 -13.97 -18.85
CA HIS A 396 3.82 -13.22 -17.94
C HIS A 396 2.48 -13.91 -17.62
N GLY A 397 1.88 -13.53 -16.47
CA GLY A 397 0.66 -14.08 -15.85
C GLY A 397 -0.64 -14.01 -16.68
N VAL A 398 -0.62 -14.52 -17.90
CA VAL A 398 -1.80 -14.74 -18.73
C VAL A 398 -2.59 -15.89 -18.14
N VAL A 399 -3.88 -15.65 -17.91
CA VAL A 399 -4.81 -16.67 -17.40
C VAL A 399 -5.10 -17.71 -18.47
N SER A 400 -5.25 -18.97 -18.09
CA SER A 400 -5.53 -20.08 -19.01
C SER A 400 -6.79 -19.80 -19.84
N PRO A 401 -6.81 -20.13 -21.15
CA PRO A 401 -7.99 -19.96 -22.00
C PRO A 401 -9.25 -20.67 -21.49
N ASP A 402 -9.04 -21.81 -20.80
CA ASP A 402 -10.10 -22.65 -20.24
C ASP A 402 -10.64 -22.13 -18.91
N SER A 403 -9.92 -21.23 -18.25
CA SER A 403 -10.37 -20.59 -17.02
C SER A 403 -11.59 -19.72 -17.27
N ASN A 404 -12.58 -19.85 -16.39
CA ASN A 404 -13.81 -19.07 -16.42
C ASN A 404 -14.14 -18.41 -15.08
N ILE A 405 -13.32 -18.67 -14.05
CA ILE A 405 -13.29 -17.92 -12.79
C ILE A 405 -11.84 -17.55 -12.50
N VAL A 406 -11.60 -16.28 -12.15
CA VAL A 406 -10.33 -15.85 -11.56
C VAL A 406 -10.60 -15.28 -10.17
N ALA A 407 -9.94 -15.84 -9.14
CA ALA A 407 -10.00 -15.32 -7.78
C ALA A 407 -8.83 -14.38 -7.49
N THR A 408 -9.13 -13.27 -6.84
CA THR A 408 -8.15 -12.33 -6.28
C THR A 408 -8.27 -12.30 -4.76
N LEU A 409 -7.16 -12.58 -4.07
CA LEU A 409 -7.10 -12.69 -2.61
C LEU A 409 -6.36 -11.47 -2.06
N ASN A 410 -7.09 -10.55 -1.43
CA ASN A 410 -6.55 -9.30 -0.90
C ASN A 410 -6.83 -9.18 0.60
N GLY A 411 -6.59 -10.26 1.35
CA GLY A 411 -6.77 -10.33 2.79
C GLY A 411 -8.24 -10.20 3.18
N GLY A 412 -8.66 -9.02 3.63
CA GLY A 412 -10.06 -8.75 4.01
C GLY A 412 -11.10 -8.84 2.88
N ALA A 413 -10.68 -9.07 1.62
CA ALA A 413 -11.56 -9.18 0.47
C ALA A 413 -11.17 -10.32 -0.48
N LEU A 414 -12.15 -11.16 -0.83
CA LEU A 414 -12.09 -12.10 -1.94
C LEU A 414 -12.83 -11.50 -3.14
N GLY A 415 -12.11 -11.23 -4.21
CA GLY A 415 -12.68 -10.86 -5.50
C GLY A 415 -12.83 -12.07 -6.41
N LEU A 416 -13.97 -12.18 -7.09
CA LEU A 416 -14.17 -13.17 -8.16
C LEU A 416 -14.49 -12.45 -9.46
N HIS A 417 -13.73 -12.79 -10.49
CA HIS A 417 -13.98 -12.40 -11.87
C HIS A 417 -14.61 -13.58 -12.60
N VAL A 418 -15.82 -13.39 -13.13
CA VAL A 418 -16.59 -14.43 -13.79
C VAL A 418 -16.61 -14.16 -15.29
N LYS A 419 -16.16 -15.14 -16.08
CA LYS A 419 -16.27 -15.12 -17.54
C LYS A 419 -17.70 -15.53 -17.91
N PRO A 420 -18.43 -14.74 -18.73
CA PRO A 420 -19.75 -15.13 -19.18
C PRO A 420 -19.69 -16.45 -19.96
N GLU A 421 -20.72 -17.30 -19.83
CA GLU A 421 -20.79 -18.60 -20.54
C GLU A 421 -20.60 -18.44 -22.06
N LYS A 422 -21.15 -17.35 -22.61
CA LYS A 422 -21.02 -16.96 -24.01
C LYS A 422 -20.37 -15.57 -24.07
N GLY A 423 -19.04 -15.52 -24.00
CA GLY A 423 -18.30 -14.26 -24.06
C GLY A 423 -16.81 -14.40 -23.83
N ALA A 424 -16.13 -13.26 -23.91
CA ALA A 424 -14.74 -13.07 -23.51
C ALA A 424 -14.66 -12.47 -22.10
N TRP A 425 -13.45 -12.42 -21.54
CA TRP A 425 -13.21 -11.79 -20.23
C TRP A 425 -13.66 -10.33 -20.18
N LYS A 426 -13.53 -9.57 -21.28
CA LYS A 426 -14.01 -8.17 -21.33
C LYS A 426 -15.54 -8.00 -21.26
N ASP A 427 -16.30 -9.08 -21.43
CA ASP A 427 -17.76 -9.01 -21.40
C ASP A 427 -18.26 -9.14 -19.95
N ASN A 428 -19.34 -8.44 -19.61
CA ASN A 428 -19.94 -8.51 -18.27
C ASN A 428 -20.75 -9.80 -18.09
N PRO A 429 -20.65 -10.50 -16.95
CA PRO A 429 -21.48 -11.66 -16.65
C PRO A 429 -22.95 -11.28 -16.45
N ASP A 430 -23.87 -12.17 -16.85
CA ASP A 430 -25.29 -11.99 -16.54
C ASP A 430 -25.55 -12.34 -15.07
N TYR A 431 -26.17 -11.44 -14.32
CA TYR A 431 -26.38 -11.65 -12.89
C TYR A 431 -27.15 -12.95 -12.59
N ARG A 432 -28.25 -13.21 -13.29
CA ARG A 432 -29.09 -14.38 -12.98
C ARG A 432 -28.48 -15.68 -13.45
N ARG A 433 -27.88 -15.69 -14.64
CA ARG A 433 -27.35 -16.91 -15.26
C ARG A 433 -25.94 -17.24 -14.79
N ASP A 434 -25.09 -16.24 -14.66
CA ASP A 434 -23.65 -16.44 -14.44
C ASP A 434 -23.26 -16.21 -12.96
N ILE A 435 -23.92 -15.31 -12.23
CA ILE A 435 -23.53 -14.93 -10.85
C ILE A 435 -24.30 -15.67 -9.76
N VAL A 436 -25.64 -15.72 -9.83
CA VAL A 436 -26.49 -16.34 -8.80
C VAL A 436 -26.09 -17.79 -8.47
N PRO A 437 -25.87 -18.69 -9.44
CA PRO A 437 -25.49 -20.08 -9.13
C PRO A 437 -24.16 -20.19 -8.39
N ILE A 438 -23.20 -19.31 -8.69
CA ILE A 438 -21.91 -19.25 -7.99
C ILE A 438 -22.12 -18.79 -6.56
N LEU A 439 -22.86 -17.70 -6.35
CA LEU A 439 -23.10 -17.14 -5.02
C LEU A 439 -23.84 -18.12 -4.10
N GLU A 440 -24.94 -18.71 -4.57
CA GLU A 440 -25.74 -19.64 -3.75
C GLU A 440 -24.91 -20.84 -3.29
N HIS A 441 -24.14 -21.44 -4.20
CA HIS A 441 -23.29 -22.58 -3.86
C HIS A 441 -22.11 -22.19 -2.97
N LEU A 442 -21.35 -21.16 -3.37
CA LEU A 442 -20.17 -20.74 -2.62
C LEU A 442 -20.54 -20.31 -1.20
N LEU A 443 -21.60 -19.51 -1.03
CA LEU A 443 -22.05 -19.09 0.30
C LEU A 443 -22.53 -20.28 1.14
N LEU A 444 -23.23 -21.25 0.54
CA LEU A 444 -23.66 -22.46 1.23
C LEU A 444 -22.46 -23.26 1.74
N THR A 445 -21.46 -23.47 0.88
CA THR A 445 -20.22 -24.17 1.22
C THR A 445 -19.46 -23.44 2.31
N LEU A 446 -19.30 -22.12 2.20
CA LEU A 446 -18.61 -21.32 3.22
C LEU A 446 -19.34 -21.34 4.57
N HIS A 447 -20.66 -21.20 4.61
CA HIS A 447 -21.44 -21.25 5.85
C HIS A 447 -21.41 -22.62 6.52
N LYS A 448 -21.48 -23.72 5.76
CA LYS A 448 -21.34 -25.08 6.29
C LYS A 448 -19.98 -25.34 6.95
N ASN A 449 -18.96 -24.60 6.55
CA ASN A 449 -17.62 -24.65 7.12
C ASN A 449 -17.35 -23.54 8.15
N GLU A 450 -18.39 -22.84 8.63
CA GLU A 450 -18.31 -21.70 9.56
C GLU A 450 -17.54 -20.47 9.03
N GLN A 451 -17.23 -20.45 7.73
CA GLN A 451 -16.44 -19.43 7.05
C GLN A 451 -17.29 -18.47 6.19
N GLY A 452 -18.59 -18.39 6.45
CA GLY A 452 -19.48 -17.46 5.76
C GLY A 452 -19.00 -15.99 5.87
N PRO A 453 -19.07 -15.21 4.77
CA PRO A 453 -18.57 -13.83 4.73
C PRO A 453 -19.47 -12.86 5.50
N GLU A 454 -18.89 -11.73 5.91
CA GLU A 454 -19.61 -10.64 6.57
C GLU A 454 -20.57 -9.93 5.61
N ALA A 455 -20.14 -9.73 4.37
CA ALA A 455 -20.94 -9.09 3.34
C ALA A 455 -20.63 -9.66 1.96
N VAL A 456 -21.63 -9.59 1.09
CA VAL A 456 -21.55 -9.98 -0.32
C VAL A 456 -21.89 -8.75 -1.16
N LEU A 457 -20.99 -8.40 -2.07
CA LEU A 457 -21.20 -7.31 -3.00
C LEU A 457 -21.14 -7.82 -4.43
N TYR A 458 -21.92 -7.17 -5.28
CA TYR A 458 -21.93 -7.42 -6.72
C TYR A 458 -21.67 -6.12 -7.47
N LYS A 459 -20.81 -6.17 -8.48
CA LYS A 459 -20.55 -5.05 -9.37
C LYS A 459 -21.68 -4.94 -10.39
N ARG A 460 -22.57 -3.97 -10.18
CA ARG A 460 -23.63 -3.61 -11.12
C ARG A 460 -23.22 -2.39 -11.92
N ASP A 461 -22.89 -2.60 -13.18
CA ASP A 461 -22.39 -1.56 -14.09
C ASP A 461 -21.12 -0.89 -13.52
N SER A 462 -21.21 0.38 -13.15
CA SER A 462 -20.10 1.19 -12.64
C SER A 462 -20.11 1.32 -11.11
N ARG A 463 -20.85 0.50 -10.37
CA ARG A 463 -20.95 0.60 -8.90
C ARG A 463 -21.11 -0.76 -8.25
N TYR A 464 -20.81 -0.85 -6.96
CA TYR A 464 -21.15 -2.02 -6.17
C TYR A 464 -22.51 -1.87 -5.48
N VAL A 465 -23.23 -2.98 -5.39
CA VAL A 465 -24.46 -3.13 -4.61
C VAL A 465 -24.27 -4.22 -3.56
N TYR A 466 -24.94 -4.09 -2.43
CA TYR A 466 -24.97 -5.11 -1.39
C TYR A 466 -26.03 -6.15 -1.73
N ILE A 467 -25.67 -7.43 -1.60
CA ILE A 467 -26.58 -8.57 -1.81
C ILE A 467 -26.92 -9.16 -0.44
N PRO A 468 -28.08 -8.83 0.16
CA PRO A 468 -28.51 -9.51 1.36
C PRO A 468 -28.84 -10.96 1.03
N TYR A 469 -28.64 -11.86 1.99
CA TYR A 469 -28.98 -13.27 1.83
C TYR A 469 -29.41 -13.87 3.16
N HIS A 470 -30.15 -14.98 3.08
CA HIS A 470 -30.53 -15.80 4.23
C HIS A 470 -29.92 -17.19 4.11
N TYR A 471 -29.36 -17.69 5.22
CA TYR A 471 -28.89 -19.06 5.37
C TYR A 471 -29.75 -19.76 6.42
N ASP A 472 -30.42 -20.85 6.05
CA ASP A 472 -31.31 -21.62 6.92
C ASP A 472 -30.67 -22.91 7.48
N GLY A 473 -29.42 -23.20 7.10
CA GLY A 473 -28.70 -24.44 7.42
C GLY A 473 -28.51 -25.37 6.22
N ASP A 474 -29.45 -25.36 5.28
CA ASP A 474 -29.46 -26.27 4.13
C ASP A 474 -29.35 -25.54 2.80
N ALA A 475 -29.80 -24.29 2.73
CA ALA A 475 -29.86 -23.48 1.53
C ALA A 475 -29.46 -22.01 1.77
N ILE A 476 -29.10 -21.35 0.67
CA ILE A 476 -28.91 -19.90 0.59
C ILE A 476 -30.03 -19.32 -0.25
N GLN A 477 -30.70 -18.30 0.27
CA GLN A 477 -31.64 -17.48 -0.48
C GLN A 477 -31.08 -16.08 -0.64
N LEU A 478 -30.74 -15.69 -1.87
CA LEU A 478 -30.37 -14.31 -2.18
C LEU A 478 -31.62 -13.42 -2.17
N LEU A 479 -31.51 -12.27 -1.52
CA LEU A 479 -32.55 -11.25 -1.42
C LEU A 479 -32.28 -10.13 -2.44
N PRO A 480 -33.25 -9.25 -2.70
CA PRO A 480 -33.06 -8.11 -3.60
C PRO A 480 -31.86 -7.25 -3.18
N GLU A 481 -31.04 -6.89 -4.17
CA GLU A 481 -29.90 -6.01 -3.97
C GLU A 481 -30.31 -4.62 -3.45
N VAL A 482 -29.46 -4.00 -2.64
CA VAL A 482 -29.64 -2.63 -2.13
C VAL A 482 -28.37 -1.81 -2.34
N SER A 483 -28.51 -0.48 -2.36
CA SER A 483 -27.32 0.39 -2.43
C SER A 483 -26.48 0.28 -1.16
N ILE A 484 -25.18 0.58 -1.25
CA ILE A 484 -24.29 0.55 -0.08
C ILE A 484 -24.77 1.49 1.02
N ASP A 485 -25.31 2.66 0.67
CA ASP A 485 -25.85 3.64 1.64
C ASP A 485 -27.05 3.11 2.45
N GLN A 486 -27.76 2.12 1.91
CA GLN A 486 -28.90 1.46 2.55
C GLN A 486 -28.50 0.13 3.21
N SER A 487 -27.24 -0.27 3.09
CA SER A 487 -26.72 -1.53 3.62
C SER A 487 -26.21 -1.36 5.06
N PRO A 488 -25.99 -2.47 5.80
CA PRO A 488 -25.34 -2.45 7.10
C PRO A 488 -23.90 -1.87 7.09
N LEU A 489 -23.29 -1.73 5.91
CA LEU A 489 -21.95 -1.15 5.74
C LEU A 489 -21.96 0.38 5.88
N ASN A 490 -23.11 1.05 5.82
CA ASN A 490 -23.20 2.49 6.10
C ASN A 490 -23.19 2.76 7.62
N HIS A 491 -22.06 2.49 8.24
CA HIS A 491 -21.85 2.59 9.69
C HIS A 491 -20.45 3.12 9.96
N ALA A 492 -20.23 3.80 11.09
CA ALA A 492 -18.92 4.27 11.53
C ALA A 492 -17.83 3.17 11.64
N ARG A 493 -18.22 1.89 11.62
CA ARG A 493 -17.30 0.74 11.61
C ARG A 493 -16.63 0.53 10.25
N TYR A 494 -17.23 1.07 9.19
CA TYR A 494 -16.74 1.02 7.81
C TYR A 494 -16.68 2.47 7.28
N PRO A 495 -15.66 3.24 7.69
CA PRO A 495 -15.56 4.65 7.33
C PRO A 495 -15.55 4.79 5.80
N MET A 496 -16.38 5.72 5.31
CA MET A 496 -16.55 6.02 3.88
C MET A 496 -16.86 4.81 2.99
N ALA A 497 -17.49 3.74 3.51
CA ALA A 497 -17.69 2.49 2.78
C ALA A 497 -18.29 2.70 1.38
N ALA A 498 -19.35 3.50 1.27
CA ALA A 498 -19.98 3.81 -0.01
C ALA A 498 -19.00 4.44 -1.00
N ARG A 499 -18.25 5.47 -0.60
CA ARG A 499 -17.27 6.16 -1.47
C ARG A 499 -16.17 5.18 -1.91
N ARG A 500 -15.62 4.40 -0.97
CA ARG A 500 -14.49 3.50 -1.23
C ARG A 500 -14.84 2.32 -2.13
N LEU A 501 -15.95 1.64 -1.85
CA LEU A 501 -16.46 0.55 -2.70
C LEU A 501 -16.82 1.07 -4.10
N ASN A 502 -17.46 2.24 -4.17
CA ASN A 502 -17.77 2.88 -5.45
C ASN A 502 -16.54 3.36 -6.22
N GLY A 503 -15.45 3.70 -5.51
CA GLY A 503 -14.16 4.05 -6.08
C GLY A 503 -13.40 2.84 -6.64
N LEU A 504 -13.66 1.62 -6.14
CA LEU A 504 -13.12 0.39 -6.71
C LEU A 504 -13.73 0.05 -8.08
N ALA A 505 -14.98 0.45 -8.34
CA ALA A 505 -15.62 0.18 -9.62
C ALA A 505 -15.13 1.12 -10.74
N SER A 506 -14.77 0.55 -11.89
CA SER A 506 -14.47 1.28 -13.13
C SER A 506 -15.62 2.20 -13.54
N ARG A 507 -15.33 3.46 -13.92
CA ARG A 507 -16.35 4.48 -14.28
C ARG A 507 -16.34 4.89 -15.73
N MET A 508 -15.20 4.77 -16.39
CA MET A 508 -15.02 5.14 -17.79
C MET A 508 -14.80 3.88 -18.64
N PRO A 509 -15.21 3.88 -19.92
CA PRO A 509 -14.89 2.78 -20.83
C PRO A 509 -13.38 2.55 -21.03
N THR A 510 -12.57 3.57 -20.76
CA THR A 510 -11.11 3.55 -20.83
C THR A 510 -10.45 3.13 -19.50
N ASP A 511 -11.24 2.90 -18.45
CA ASP A 511 -10.67 2.43 -17.19
C ASP A 511 -10.29 0.94 -17.30
N PRO A 512 -9.15 0.51 -16.73
CA PRO A 512 -8.79 -0.89 -16.70
C PRO A 512 -9.88 -1.75 -16.06
N MET A 513 -10.14 -2.91 -16.64
CA MET A 513 -11.19 -3.82 -16.18
C MET A 513 -10.69 -4.74 -15.06
N SER A 514 -10.21 -4.16 -13.97
CA SER A 514 -9.57 -4.88 -12.86
C SER A 514 -10.43 -5.06 -11.60
N ALA A 515 -11.58 -4.39 -11.53
CA ALA A 515 -12.54 -4.58 -10.45
C ALA A 515 -13.25 -5.95 -10.59
N PRO A 516 -13.36 -6.75 -9.52
CA PRO A 516 -14.07 -8.03 -9.54
C PRO A 516 -15.58 -7.88 -9.74
N ASP A 517 -16.25 -8.94 -10.19
CA ASP A 517 -17.70 -8.94 -10.35
C ASP A 517 -18.40 -9.23 -9.03
N ILE A 518 -17.82 -10.12 -8.22
CA ILE A 518 -18.29 -10.46 -6.87
C ILE A 518 -17.19 -10.10 -5.88
N LEU A 519 -17.57 -9.49 -4.75
CA LEU A 519 -16.71 -9.34 -3.58
C LEU A 519 -17.34 -10.02 -2.38
N LEU A 520 -16.56 -10.85 -1.70
CA LEU A 520 -16.89 -11.34 -0.36
C LEU A 520 -15.99 -10.62 0.66
N LEU A 521 -16.59 -9.99 1.66
CA LEU A 521 -15.85 -9.36 2.76
C LEU A 521 -15.63 -10.37 3.89
N ALA A 522 -14.40 -10.46 4.37
CA ALA A 522 -14.04 -11.41 5.41
C ALA A 522 -14.70 -11.04 6.74
N ASP A 523 -15.22 -12.04 7.46
CA ASP A 523 -15.84 -11.83 8.77
C ASP A 523 -14.79 -11.63 9.86
N ARG A 524 -14.55 -10.37 10.21
CA ARG A 524 -13.62 -9.98 11.27
C ARG A 524 -13.99 -10.58 12.62
N SER A 525 -15.28 -10.76 12.93
CA SER A 525 -15.69 -11.35 14.21
C SER A 525 -15.19 -12.80 14.36
N LYS A 526 -14.91 -13.45 13.22
CA LYS A 526 -14.34 -14.79 13.13
C LYS A 526 -12.82 -14.79 12.92
N GLN A 527 -12.21 -13.61 12.77
CA GLN A 527 -10.79 -13.42 12.42
C GLN A 527 -10.44 -14.15 11.10
N LEU A 528 -11.38 -14.12 10.15
CA LEU A 528 -11.24 -14.69 8.83
C LEU A 528 -10.40 -13.78 7.93
N THR A 529 -9.65 -14.36 7.00
CA THR A 529 -8.98 -13.64 5.90
C THR A 529 -8.94 -14.50 4.64
N TYR A 530 -8.80 -13.87 3.48
CA TYR A 530 -8.61 -14.48 2.17
C TYR A 530 -7.15 -14.34 1.73
N LEU A 531 -6.38 -15.42 1.88
CA LEU A 531 -4.94 -15.44 1.62
C LEU A 531 -4.52 -16.72 0.91
N ASN A 532 -3.52 -16.61 0.03
CA ASN A 532 -3.00 -17.79 -0.65
C ASN A 532 -2.11 -18.62 0.29
N LYS A 533 -2.64 -19.74 0.82
CA LYS A 533 -1.88 -20.70 1.66
C LYS A 533 -0.68 -21.34 0.95
N GLN A 534 -0.61 -21.32 -0.38
CA GLN A 534 0.51 -21.86 -1.15
C GLN A 534 1.68 -20.91 -1.31
N ASP A 535 1.61 -19.73 -0.69
CA ASP A 535 2.76 -18.86 -0.62
C ASP A 535 3.96 -19.61 -0.02
N TRP A 536 5.09 -19.61 -0.74
CA TRP A 536 6.28 -20.37 -0.37
C TRP A 536 6.83 -20.00 1.01
N ARG A 537 6.45 -18.81 1.54
CA ARG A 537 6.59 -18.42 2.95
C ARG A 537 6.13 -19.50 3.93
N VAL A 538 5.14 -20.31 3.54
CA VAL A 538 4.48 -21.36 4.33
C VAL A 538 5.22 -22.71 4.27
N LEU A 539 6.05 -22.96 3.24
CA LEU A 539 6.45 -24.32 2.85
C LEU A 539 7.92 -24.69 3.13
N GLU A 540 8.86 -23.75 3.25
CA GLU A 540 10.26 -24.07 3.59
C GLU A 540 10.75 -23.37 4.87
N LYS A 541 11.09 -24.18 5.90
CA LYS A 541 11.63 -23.79 7.23
C LYS A 541 10.67 -23.15 8.24
N LEU A 542 9.38 -23.15 7.94
CA LEU A 542 8.36 -23.01 8.98
C LEU A 542 8.32 -24.33 9.74
N ASP A 543 9.07 -24.41 10.84
CA ASP A 543 8.76 -25.43 11.83
C ASP A 543 7.33 -25.18 12.29
N VAL A 544 6.44 -26.11 11.96
CA VAL A 544 5.01 -26.10 12.31
C VAL A 544 4.83 -26.01 13.84
N ALA A 545 5.86 -26.32 14.62
CA ALA A 545 5.90 -26.12 16.06
C ALA A 545 6.31 -24.68 16.49
N THR A 546 6.91 -23.87 15.62
CA THR A 546 7.40 -22.50 15.92
C THR A 546 6.54 -21.34 15.39
N HIS A 547 5.40 -21.63 14.75
CA HIS A 547 4.35 -20.64 14.52
C HIS A 547 4.76 -19.33 13.79
N ARG A 548 5.46 -19.37 12.65
CA ARG A 548 5.59 -18.17 11.78
C ARG A 548 4.33 -17.98 10.91
N HIS A 549 3.17 -17.87 11.55
CA HIS A 549 1.94 -17.56 10.84
C HIS A 549 1.74 -16.04 10.79
N PHE A 550 1.01 -15.55 9.79
CA PHE A 550 0.52 -14.19 9.84
C PHE A 550 -0.45 -14.07 11.02
N HIS A 551 -0.16 -13.17 11.95
CA HIS A 551 -1.01 -12.90 13.13
C HIS A 551 -2.00 -11.76 12.89
N SER A 552 -1.69 -10.90 11.92
CA SER A 552 -2.54 -9.85 11.40
C SER A 552 -2.44 -9.83 9.88
N ASP A 553 -3.44 -9.25 9.26
CA ASP A 553 -3.51 -8.99 7.83
C ASP A 553 -4.30 -7.70 7.58
N HIS A 554 -4.34 -7.27 6.34
CA HIS A 554 -4.99 -6.02 5.94
C HIS A 554 -5.94 -6.25 4.75
N GLY A 555 -6.44 -5.18 4.12
CA GLY A 555 -7.40 -5.26 3.02
C GLY A 555 -8.87 -5.25 3.41
N HIS A 556 -9.20 -5.19 4.70
CA HIS A 556 -10.59 -5.14 5.16
C HIS A 556 -11.19 -3.75 4.96
N LEU A 557 -12.53 -3.71 4.85
CA LEU A 557 -13.29 -2.47 4.76
C LEU A 557 -13.42 -1.74 6.11
N ASN A 558 -13.10 -2.42 7.21
CA ASN A 558 -13.34 -1.95 8.57
C ASN A 558 -12.38 -0.81 8.99
N ALA A 559 -12.73 -0.10 10.06
CA ALA A 559 -11.97 1.06 10.54
C ALA A 559 -10.50 0.79 10.86
N SER A 560 -10.14 -0.37 11.44
CA SER A 560 -8.74 -0.67 11.82
C SER A 560 -7.80 -0.73 10.61
N ASP A 561 -8.28 -1.28 9.49
CA ASP A 561 -7.49 -1.31 8.25
C ASP A 561 -7.57 0.02 7.49
N SER A 562 -8.62 0.80 7.73
CA SER A 562 -9.00 1.89 6.85
C SER A 562 -8.64 3.28 7.36
N LEU A 563 -8.62 3.47 8.68
CA LEU A 563 -8.24 4.74 9.31
C LEU A 563 -6.73 4.83 9.41
N VAL A 564 -6.16 5.71 8.60
CA VAL A 564 -4.72 5.90 8.44
C VAL A 564 -4.34 7.33 8.80
N PRO A 565 -3.17 7.58 9.40
CA PRO A 565 -2.74 8.95 9.66
C PRO A 565 -2.58 9.72 8.35
N MET A 566 -3.02 10.97 8.38
CA MET A 566 -2.73 11.98 7.36
C MET A 566 -2.48 13.30 8.10
N ILE A 567 -1.22 13.72 8.13
CA ILE A 567 -0.81 14.91 8.87
C ILE A 567 0.08 15.79 7.98
N PHE A 568 -0.29 17.07 7.90
CA PHE A 568 0.48 18.10 7.18
C PHE A 568 1.23 18.98 8.18
N VAL A 569 2.52 19.22 7.95
CA VAL A 569 3.35 20.08 8.80
C VAL A 569 4.04 21.11 7.94
N ARG A 570 3.80 22.40 8.18
CA ARG A 570 4.61 23.46 7.59
C ARG A 570 5.94 23.53 8.33
N GLY A 571 7.03 23.23 7.64
CA GLY A 571 8.36 23.30 8.22
C GLY A 571 8.66 24.70 8.77
N GLY A 572 9.36 24.72 9.90
CA GLY A 572 9.72 25.96 10.57
C GLY A 572 8.60 26.65 11.36
N HIS A 573 7.36 26.12 11.34
CA HIS A 573 6.29 26.61 12.20
C HIS A 573 6.59 26.38 13.68
N GLN A 574 6.54 27.44 14.49
CA GLN A 574 6.83 27.44 15.93
C GLN A 574 5.59 27.68 16.80
N GLY A 575 4.40 27.39 16.26
CA GLY A 575 3.14 27.57 16.97
C GLY A 575 3.12 26.86 18.32
N THR A 576 2.67 27.58 19.34
CA THR A 576 2.43 27.05 20.69
C THR A 576 0.95 26.87 20.99
N GLU A 577 0.06 27.24 20.08
CA GLU A 577 -1.38 27.00 20.22
C GLU A 577 -1.74 25.67 19.54
N ALA A 578 -2.74 24.97 20.09
CA ALA A 578 -3.24 23.77 19.46
C ALA A 578 -3.92 24.13 18.13
N LEU A 579 -3.53 23.46 17.06
CA LEU A 579 -4.15 23.63 15.75
C LEU A 579 -5.45 22.84 15.69
N ALA A 580 -6.46 23.41 15.03
CA ALA A 580 -7.65 22.67 14.65
C ALA A 580 -7.28 21.51 13.69
N SER A 581 -8.20 20.56 13.53
CA SER A 581 -8.01 19.41 12.63
C SER A 581 -8.98 19.49 11.45
N ILE A 582 -8.72 18.69 10.42
CA ILE A 582 -9.67 18.44 9.33
C ILE A 582 -10.56 17.26 9.76
N CYS A 583 -11.88 17.32 9.57
CA CYS A 583 -12.77 16.28 10.09
C CYS A 583 -12.54 14.94 9.38
N GLU A 584 -12.60 14.95 8.05
CA GLU A 584 -12.62 13.74 7.23
C GLU A 584 -11.86 13.99 5.93
N ALA A 585 -11.06 13.03 5.48
CA ALA A 585 -10.46 13.06 4.15
C ALA A 585 -10.20 11.63 3.68
N SER A 586 -10.02 11.46 2.38
CA SER A 586 -9.58 10.19 1.80
C SER A 586 -8.12 10.28 1.36
N LEU A 587 -7.41 9.15 1.35
CA LEU A 587 -6.04 9.06 0.87
C LEU A 587 -5.84 9.65 -0.55
N VAL A 588 -6.87 9.58 -1.40
CA VAL A 588 -6.85 10.21 -2.74
C VAL A 588 -6.77 11.74 -2.70
N ASP A 589 -7.11 12.39 -1.59
CA ASP A 589 -7.09 13.85 -1.41
C ASP A 589 -5.64 14.37 -1.23
N VAL A 590 -4.66 13.49 -0.96
CA VAL A 590 -3.26 13.88 -0.72
C VAL A 590 -2.60 14.48 -1.97
N THR A 591 -2.65 13.80 -3.12
CA THR A 591 -2.05 14.30 -4.37
C THR A 591 -2.58 15.67 -4.78
N PRO A 592 -3.89 15.92 -4.92
CA PRO A 592 -4.39 17.26 -5.28
C PRO A 592 -4.05 18.31 -4.23
N THR A 593 -3.94 17.94 -2.94
CA THR A 593 -3.47 18.86 -1.89
C THR A 593 -2.02 19.28 -2.11
N ILE A 594 -1.12 18.31 -2.36
CA ILE A 594 0.30 18.60 -2.62
C ILE A 594 0.45 19.43 -3.91
N LEU A 595 -0.27 19.06 -4.97
CA LEU A 595 -0.24 19.79 -6.24
C LEU A 595 -0.76 21.23 -6.07
N ASP A 596 -1.83 21.46 -5.30
CA ASP A 596 -2.31 22.81 -5.01
C ASP A 596 -1.31 23.64 -4.20
N ILE A 597 -0.67 23.03 -3.19
CA ILE A 597 0.40 23.68 -2.42
C ILE A 597 1.54 24.11 -3.35
N LEU A 598 1.90 23.29 -4.34
CA LEU A 598 2.94 23.56 -5.35
C LEU A 598 2.45 24.38 -6.56
N GLY A 599 1.19 24.84 -6.58
CA GLY A 599 0.65 25.66 -7.66
C GLY A 599 0.27 24.90 -8.95
N LEU A 600 0.09 23.59 -8.87
CA LEU A 600 -0.20 22.67 -9.98
C LEU A 600 -1.64 22.11 -10.02
N LEU A 601 -2.52 22.53 -9.11
CA LEU A 601 -3.92 22.06 -9.11
C LEU A 601 -4.66 22.25 -10.45
N PRO A 602 -4.51 23.39 -11.17
CA PRO A 602 -5.16 23.54 -12.48
C PRO A 602 -4.75 22.48 -13.51
N SER A 603 -3.50 21.99 -13.45
CA SER A 603 -3.02 20.93 -14.34
C SER A 603 -3.63 19.57 -14.00
N PHE A 604 -3.84 19.30 -12.70
CA PHE A 604 -4.57 18.12 -12.23
C PHE A 604 -6.04 18.16 -12.69
N ASP A 605 -6.73 19.28 -12.46
CA ASP A 605 -8.14 19.45 -12.84
C ASP A 605 -8.33 19.34 -14.36
N ALA A 606 -7.43 19.94 -15.15
CA ALA A 606 -7.48 19.86 -16.60
C ALA A 606 -7.28 18.42 -17.11
N ALA A 607 -6.33 17.68 -16.54
CA ALA A 607 -6.07 16.29 -16.91
C ALA A 607 -7.26 15.37 -16.59
N LEU A 608 -8.03 15.68 -15.55
CA LEU A 608 -9.13 14.86 -15.05
C LEU A 608 -10.51 15.46 -15.30
N GLN A 609 -10.63 16.49 -16.16
CA GLN A 609 -11.88 17.21 -16.40
C GLN A 609 -13.05 16.32 -16.87
N ASN A 610 -12.74 15.20 -17.53
CA ASN A 610 -13.73 14.25 -18.03
C ASN A 610 -14.04 13.10 -17.06
N ARG A 611 -13.37 13.04 -15.91
CA ARG A 611 -13.62 12.03 -14.87
C ARG A 611 -14.67 12.55 -13.88
N PRO A 612 -15.60 11.68 -13.42
CA PRO A 612 -16.55 12.02 -12.37
C PRO A 612 -15.85 12.52 -11.10
N ASP A 613 -16.50 13.41 -10.35
CA ASP A 613 -15.95 13.96 -9.11
C ASP A 613 -15.74 12.89 -8.03
N GLU A 614 -16.58 11.86 -8.01
CA GLU A 614 -16.56 10.82 -6.97
C GLU A 614 -15.33 9.90 -7.04
N VAL A 615 -14.60 9.89 -8.17
CA VAL A 615 -13.40 9.04 -8.34
C VAL A 615 -12.08 9.78 -8.15
N LYS A 616 -12.11 11.10 -7.95
CA LYS A 616 -10.93 11.93 -7.74
C LYS A 616 -10.87 12.49 -6.33
N GLY A 617 -9.67 12.76 -5.88
CA GLY A 617 -9.44 13.49 -4.65
C GLY A 617 -9.70 14.98 -4.80
N HIS A 618 -9.82 15.66 -3.67
CA HIS A 618 -10.00 17.10 -3.58
C HIS A 618 -8.89 17.72 -2.73
N SER A 619 -8.40 18.90 -3.15
CA SER A 619 -7.38 19.61 -2.38
C SER A 619 -7.91 20.04 -1.01
N LEU A 620 -7.12 19.77 0.03
CA LEU A 620 -7.35 20.20 1.41
C LEU A 620 -6.67 21.52 1.74
N LYS A 621 -5.94 22.14 0.79
CA LYS A 621 -5.12 23.34 1.04
C LYS A 621 -5.92 24.47 1.70
N GLN A 622 -7.13 24.75 1.24
CA GLN A 622 -7.94 25.82 1.82
C GLN A 622 -8.26 25.58 3.30
N ALA A 623 -8.53 24.32 3.69
CA ALA A 623 -8.75 23.98 5.10
C ALA A 623 -7.46 24.14 5.91
N ILE A 624 -6.33 23.65 5.37
CA ILE A 624 -5.00 23.81 5.98
C ILE A 624 -4.69 25.30 6.20
N GLU A 625 -4.90 26.16 5.21
CA GLU A 625 -4.57 27.59 5.30
C GLU A 625 -5.39 28.32 6.36
N ARG A 626 -6.67 27.96 6.50
CA ARG A 626 -7.55 28.53 7.54
C ARG A 626 -7.14 28.11 8.94
N ILE A 627 -6.77 26.84 9.11
CA ILE A 627 -6.27 26.31 10.38
C ILE A 627 -4.97 27.03 10.77
N VAL A 628 -4.01 27.17 9.84
CA VAL A 628 -2.72 27.85 10.11
C VAL A 628 -2.92 29.34 10.45
N THR A 629 -3.92 29.99 9.85
CA THR A 629 -4.17 31.43 10.03
C THR A 629 -5.14 31.75 11.17
N ASN A 630 -5.67 30.74 11.86
CA ASN A 630 -6.75 30.88 12.85
C ASN A 630 -7.94 31.70 12.32
N ALA A 631 -8.22 31.60 11.02
CA ALA A 631 -9.36 32.28 10.40
C ALA A 631 -10.67 31.66 10.89
N SER A 632 -11.68 32.50 11.20
CA SER A 632 -13.00 32.00 11.62
C SER A 632 -13.63 31.14 10.50
N PRO A 633 -14.22 29.98 10.83
CA PRO A 633 -14.87 29.13 9.83
C PRO A 633 -16.01 29.87 9.13
N ALA A 634 -16.02 29.88 7.80
CA ALA A 634 -17.12 30.37 6.98
C ALA A 634 -18.08 29.22 6.63
N GLY A 635 -18.98 28.86 7.54
CA GLY A 635 -20.07 27.90 7.28
C GLY A 635 -19.70 26.43 7.51
N ARG A 636 -20.17 25.53 6.62
CA ARG A 636 -19.96 24.05 6.71
C ARG A 636 -18.56 23.64 6.23
N GLU A 637 -17.53 24.18 6.86
CA GLU A 637 -16.16 23.82 6.53
C GLU A 637 -15.77 22.50 7.18
N ASN A 638 -14.94 21.72 6.48
CA ASN A 638 -14.39 20.44 6.94
C ASN A 638 -13.28 20.66 7.99
N ILE A 639 -13.59 21.38 9.07
CA ILE A 639 -12.68 21.72 10.16
C ILE A 639 -13.36 21.32 11.48
N CYS A 640 -12.67 20.52 12.29
CA CYS A 640 -13.12 20.06 13.61
C CYS A 640 -12.21 20.61 14.72
N ALA A 641 -12.56 20.26 15.97
CA ALA A 641 -11.81 20.68 17.14
C ALA A 641 -10.33 20.20 17.09
N SER A 642 -9.49 20.87 17.88
CA SER A 642 -8.06 20.58 17.96
C SER A 642 -7.70 19.26 18.66
N HIS A 643 -8.64 18.69 19.41
CA HIS A 643 -8.42 17.42 20.10
C HIS A 643 -8.60 16.28 19.12
N ILE A 644 -7.59 15.43 19.02
CA ILE A 644 -7.67 14.18 18.28
C ILE A 644 -8.17 13.14 19.27
N ASP A 645 -9.43 12.78 19.12
CA ASP A 645 -10.01 11.68 19.90
C ASP A 645 -9.28 10.39 19.54
N ALA A 646 -8.87 9.62 20.55
CA ALA A 646 -8.62 8.21 20.32
C ALA A 646 -9.98 7.60 19.90
N PRO A 647 -10.05 6.88 18.77
CA PRO A 647 -11.26 6.14 18.43
C PRO A 647 -11.67 5.31 19.66
N LEU A 648 -12.91 5.45 20.13
CA LEU A 648 -13.43 4.55 21.14
C LEU A 648 -13.44 3.13 20.52
N PRO A 649 -12.94 2.11 21.24
CA PRO A 649 -12.77 0.75 20.71
C PRO A 649 -14.08 0.09 20.27
#